data_AF-A0A9P7DWR5-F1
#
_entry.id   AF-A0A9P7DWR5-F1
#
_cell.length_a   1.000
_cell.length_b   1.000
_cell.length_c   1.000
_cell.angle_alpha   90.00
_cell.angle_beta   90.00
_cell.angle_gamma   90.00
#
_symmetry.space_group_name_H-M   'P 1'
#
loop_
_entity.id
_entity.type
_entity.pdbx_description
1 polymer ?
#
loop_
_entity_poly.entity_id
_entity_poly.type
_entity_poly.pdbx_seq_one_letter_code
_entity_poly.pdbx_strand_id
1 'polypeptide(L)'
;MSFAAVGSSLQLTTDETKALKSLPAATQITAKKAIQGSIKDLARLVEFITLSISKSSPSRFCCLVPIFHATLNSVQVPKYINPKTIPAIIRAKYALLGLVTISTLASSLPSYGRDDAVTKYIVRKWDKTYPWMWFFAQNCLPPPYDVSVTPPRPDLCSVSDAVKLTISPLSLICTKSEEGRHLLRSSVSVQHFAAQLRILVGNLKGEVLQGDPGTTKDGLVSKLRASFALTNYVCVSESEHPDKITLPLSNFIHAAGGVKPVVFTLLRYIRRITRDATAVEEPRSWTVSDPSVKLLHLYTVGLNYSFQFLQTISSQDPSCREQLIRQGSIRTVVDAITQILPRILVQANEELDLHPQLGLAGRQKVLWSGYSYIASAIRDADDGITCVCQAIDAGLIQTLEKGVICPPHAHRRDRPVRGRMGDIELLFLLATFFIYHRVVASIFRHWFRMRNDPTEKREIRDEGLGAALEIVLTSTINAMDYRSVEPINFYEYRCSGPGCPMCTPKFVSKKRRCSGCLVSIYCSEKCQRTAWRNGHRKWCQVLRCTVGPWGSSDIRNSLQVIAGFETTQISGLAKDVETRVREAQQKFPAFSDKLVLMVDLTVYSPEMYVLPVHMLEQFPGEDPIWPEIADEIRARSDSPPKGYMFSVVKVHLGKSKFTLFSPSTALRMAFEGQYFSDDEAYNPVDEDEIDDWKSLGDQDL
;
A
#
# COMPACT_ATOMS: atom_id res chain seq x y z
N MET A 1 -57.58 20.45 0.65
CA MET A 1 -57.00 20.37 2.02
C MET A 1 -55.98 21.49 2.19
N SER A 2 -56.36 22.53 2.93
CA SER A 2 -55.51 23.65 3.32
C SER A 2 -54.51 23.15 4.36
N PHE A 3 -53.20 23.24 4.07
CA PHE A 3 -52.17 23.05 5.09
C PHE A 3 -52.29 24.23 6.05
N ALA A 4 -53.00 24.04 7.17
CA ALA A 4 -52.89 24.93 8.32
C ALA A 4 -51.40 24.99 8.69
N ALA A 5 -50.81 26.18 8.58
CA ALA A 5 -49.43 26.43 8.96
C ALA A 5 -49.32 26.16 10.47
N VAL A 6 -48.88 24.96 10.84
CA VAL A 6 -48.38 24.68 12.17
C VAL A 6 -47.12 25.53 12.31
N GLY A 7 -47.31 26.76 12.76
CA GLY A 7 -46.26 27.71 13.09
C GLY A 7 -45.58 27.24 14.36
N SER A 8 -44.84 26.14 14.30
CA SER A 8 -43.80 25.89 15.29
C SER A 8 -42.80 27.02 15.13
N SER A 9 -42.95 28.08 15.92
CA SER A 9 -41.96 29.15 15.99
C SER A 9 -40.62 28.48 16.27
N LEU A 10 -39.67 28.63 15.35
CA LEU A 10 -38.30 28.17 15.57
C LEU A 10 -37.73 28.99 16.72
N GLN A 11 -37.80 28.44 17.94
CA GLN A 11 -37.30 29.12 19.13
C GLN A 11 -35.80 28.88 19.24
N LEU A 12 -35.04 29.97 19.07
CA LEU A 12 -33.65 30.03 19.51
C LEU A 12 -33.63 29.95 21.04
N THR A 13 -32.58 29.36 21.61
CA THR A 13 -32.41 29.40 23.06
C THR A 13 -32.15 30.83 23.54
N THR A 14 -32.34 31.07 24.83
CA THR A 14 -32.02 32.37 25.45
C THR A 14 -30.57 32.78 25.20
N ASP A 15 -29.64 31.82 25.26
CA ASP A 15 -28.22 32.03 25.01
C ASP A 15 -27.93 32.34 23.54
N GLU A 16 -28.57 31.64 22.61
CA GLU A 16 -28.44 31.91 21.18
C GLU A 16 -28.99 33.30 20.84
N THR A 17 -30.12 33.69 21.44
CA THR A 17 -30.70 35.04 21.30
C THR A 17 -29.77 36.11 21.87
N LYS A 18 -29.15 35.85 23.02
CA LYS A 18 -28.16 36.75 23.64
C LYS A 18 -26.91 36.88 22.77
N ALA A 19 -26.43 35.79 22.18
CA ALA A 19 -25.28 35.79 21.28
C ALA A 19 -25.57 36.61 20.01
N LEU A 20 -26.77 36.53 19.44
CA LEU A 20 -27.16 37.34 18.28
C LEU A 20 -27.17 38.85 18.56
N LYS A 21 -27.45 39.28 19.80
CA LYS A 21 -27.41 40.69 20.18
C LYS A 21 -26.01 41.31 20.06
N SER A 22 -24.96 40.49 19.95
CA SER A 22 -23.58 40.96 19.73
C SER A 22 -23.28 41.39 18.28
N LEU A 23 -24.17 41.06 17.33
CA LEU A 23 -24.02 41.44 15.92
C LEU A 23 -24.54 42.86 15.66
N PRO A 24 -24.13 43.51 14.55
CA PRO A 24 -24.74 44.78 14.13
C PRO A 24 -26.26 44.66 13.99
N ALA A 25 -27.02 45.71 14.36
CA ALA A 25 -28.48 45.70 14.35
C ALA A 25 -29.07 45.30 12.97
N ALA A 26 -28.46 45.74 11.87
CA ALA A 26 -28.85 45.34 10.52
C ALA A 26 -28.72 43.82 10.29
N THR A 27 -27.65 43.21 10.79
CA THR A 27 -27.45 41.76 10.73
C THR A 27 -28.44 41.02 11.61
N GLN A 28 -28.78 41.55 12.79
CA GLN A 28 -29.82 40.98 13.67
C GLN A 28 -31.20 40.98 13.00
N ILE A 29 -31.57 42.06 12.32
CA ILE A 29 -32.84 42.16 11.57
C ILE A 29 -32.84 41.14 10.42
N THR A 30 -31.73 41.03 9.70
CA THR A 30 -31.56 40.07 8.59
C THR A 30 -31.67 38.63 9.10
N ALA A 31 -31.01 38.32 10.22
CA ALA A 31 -31.12 37.05 10.93
C ALA A 31 -32.56 36.70 11.32
N LYS A 32 -33.30 37.64 11.92
CA LYS A 32 -34.70 37.43 12.31
C LYS A 32 -35.57 37.11 11.09
N LYS A 33 -35.41 37.84 9.99
CA LYS A 33 -36.14 37.57 8.73
C LYS A 33 -35.75 36.23 8.10
N ALA A 34 -34.49 35.84 8.19
CA ALA A 34 -34.01 34.55 7.70
C ALA A 34 -34.66 33.38 8.47
N ILE A 35 -34.77 33.47 9.81
CA ILE A 35 -35.50 32.48 10.64
C ILE A 35 -36.99 32.42 10.26
N GLN A 36 -37.59 33.57 9.94
CA GLN A 36 -38.97 33.66 9.44
C GLN A 36 -39.15 33.09 8.02
N GLY A 37 -38.06 32.64 7.37
CA GLY A 37 -38.09 31.94 6.11
C GLY A 37 -37.73 32.77 4.88
N SER A 38 -37.23 34.00 5.05
CA SER A 38 -36.76 34.86 3.96
C SER A 38 -35.47 34.30 3.32
N ILE A 39 -35.59 33.79 2.10
CA ILE A 39 -34.45 33.28 1.32
C ILE A 39 -33.45 34.39 1.01
N LYS A 40 -33.94 35.58 0.64
CA LYS A 40 -33.10 36.74 0.31
C LYS A 40 -32.23 37.17 1.50
N ASP A 41 -32.80 37.19 2.69
CA ASP A 41 -32.06 37.57 3.90
C ASP A 41 -31.09 36.46 4.33
N LEU A 42 -31.43 35.19 4.12
CA LEU A 42 -30.50 34.08 4.33
C LEU A 42 -29.28 34.16 3.39
N ALA A 43 -29.49 34.45 2.10
CA ALA A 43 -28.42 34.66 1.12
C ALA A 43 -27.53 35.86 1.50
N ARG A 44 -28.14 36.97 1.94
CA ARG A 44 -27.41 38.14 2.45
C ARG A 44 -26.55 37.83 3.66
N LEU A 45 -26.98 36.94 4.56
CA LEU A 45 -26.13 36.51 5.68
C LEU A 45 -24.89 35.75 5.19
N VAL A 46 -25.06 34.84 4.23
CA VAL A 46 -23.93 34.11 3.63
C VAL A 46 -22.96 35.07 2.96
N GLU A 47 -23.48 36.02 2.18
CA GLU A 47 -22.69 37.07 1.53
C GLU A 47 -21.98 37.94 2.57
N PHE A 48 -22.67 38.36 3.63
CA PHE A 48 -22.09 39.14 4.73
C PHE A 48 -20.92 38.40 5.40
N ILE A 49 -21.07 37.11 5.68
CA ILE A 49 -19.99 36.28 6.24
C ILE A 49 -18.81 36.22 5.26
N THR A 50 -19.10 36.04 3.97
CA THR A 50 -18.09 35.91 2.90
C THR A 50 -17.32 37.20 2.63
N LEU A 51 -17.98 38.35 2.69
CA LEU A 51 -17.34 39.66 2.53
C LEU A 51 -16.57 40.09 3.79
N SER A 52 -16.94 39.58 4.96
CA SER A 52 -16.31 39.93 6.23
C SER A 52 -15.07 39.11 6.56
N ILE A 53 -14.72 38.11 5.72
CA ILE A 53 -13.58 37.19 5.91
C ILE A 53 -12.27 37.94 6.19
N SER A 54 -12.03 39.06 5.52
CA SER A 54 -10.80 39.84 5.67
C SER A 54 -10.83 40.87 6.80
N LYS A 55 -12.00 41.15 7.41
CA LYS A 55 -12.20 42.34 8.27
C LYS A 55 -12.57 42.06 9.71
N SER A 56 -13.00 40.84 10.05
CA SER A 56 -13.60 40.55 11.37
C SER A 56 -13.12 39.23 11.96
N SER A 57 -13.11 39.17 13.30
CA SER A 57 -12.81 37.93 14.03
C SER A 57 -13.87 36.85 13.72
N PRO A 58 -13.46 35.67 13.22
CA PRO A 58 -14.37 34.57 12.86
C PRO A 58 -15.31 34.12 13.99
N SER A 59 -14.90 34.26 15.25
CA SER A 59 -15.70 33.85 16.41
C SER A 59 -17.04 34.60 16.51
N ARG A 60 -17.13 35.81 15.95
CA ARG A 60 -18.37 36.58 15.92
C ARG A 60 -19.44 35.94 15.05
N PHE A 61 -19.06 35.18 14.03
CA PHE A 61 -20.02 34.53 13.14
C PHE A 61 -20.58 33.22 13.70
N CYS A 62 -19.95 32.64 14.73
CA CYS A 62 -20.42 31.40 15.36
C CYS A 62 -21.84 31.54 15.95
N CYS A 63 -22.26 32.76 16.34
CA CYS A 63 -23.63 33.01 16.82
C CYS A 63 -24.70 32.88 15.71
N LEU A 64 -24.32 32.84 14.43
CA LEU A 64 -25.24 32.61 13.31
C LEU A 64 -25.50 31.12 13.02
N VAL A 65 -24.69 30.20 13.56
CA VAL A 65 -24.84 28.74 13.36
C VAL A 65 -26.24 28.23 13.72
N PRO A 66 -26.83 28.62 14.88
CA PRO A 66 -28.20 28.25 15.22
C PRO A 66 -29.25 28.67 14.20
N ILE A 67 -29.07 29.84 13.56
CA ILE A 67 -30.01 30.34 12.54
C ILE A 67 -30.02 29.43 11.32
N PHE A 68 -28.84 29.08 10.83
CA PHE A 68 -28.74 28.18 9.68
C PHE A 68 -29.32 26.80 10.00
N HIS A 69 -29.06 26.24 11.17
CA HIS A 69 -29.67 24.98 11.59
C HIS A 69 -31.19 25.06 11.80
N ALA A 70 -31.70 26.17 12.34
CA ALA A 70 -33.12 26.40 12.49
C ALA A 70 -33.86 26.30 11.14
N THR A 71 -33.21 26.73 10.06
CA THR A 71 -33.77 26.66 8.71
C THR A 71 -33.70 25.27 8.04
N LEU A 72 -32.95 24.32 8.61
CA LEU A 72 -32.81 22.94 8.11
C LEU A 72 -33.83 22.00 8.78
N ASN A 73 -35.10 22.09 8.38
CA ASN A 73 -36.11 21.16 8.87
C ASN A 73 -36.07 19.84 8.08
N SER A 74 -35.73 18.73 8.73
CA SER A 74 -35.65 17.40 8.09
C SER A 74 -37.01 16.90 7.58
N VAL A 75 -38.12 17.32 8.18
CA VAL A 75 -39.49 16.99 7.74
C VAL A 75 -39.83 17.66 6.40
N GLN A 76 -39.13 18.74 6.04
CA GLN A 76 -39.35 19.47 4.80
C GLN A 76 -38.54 18.94 3.62
N VAL A 77 -37.72 17.89 3.80
CA VAL A 77 -36.95 17.29 2.71
C VAL A 77 -37.92 16.65 1.72
N PRO A 78 -38.03 17.18 0.49
CA PRO A 78 -39.02 16.70 -0.44
C PRO A 78 -38.57 15.39 -1.09
N LYS A 79 -39.51 14.44 -1.27
CA LYS A 79 -39.26 13.21 -2.04
C LYS A 79 -39.07 13.48 -3.54
N TYR A 80 -39.70 14.54 -4.05
CA TYR A 80 -39.66 14.93 -5.45
C TYR A 80 -39.53 16.44 -5.59
N ILE A 81 -38.81 16.89 -6.61
CA ILE A 81 -38.65 18.31 -6.91
C ILE A 81 -39.88 18.82 -7.67
N ASN A 82 -40.61 19.75 -7.07
CA ASN A 82 -41.72 20.45 -7.71
C ASN A 82 -41.76 21.94 -7.30
N PRO A 83 -42.52 22.81 -7.99
CA PRO A 83 -42.51 24.26 -7.71
C PRO A 83 -42.80 24.63 -6.24
N LYS A 84 -43.60 23.83 -5.53
CA LYS A 84 -43.93 24.09 -4.11
C LYS A 84 -42.76 23.80 -3.16
N THR A 85 -41.84 22.91 -3.56
CA THR A 85 -40.70 22.50 -2.73
C THR A 85 -39.45 23.32 -3.01
N ILE A 86 -39.38 24.03 -4.15
CA ILE A 86 -38.24 24.88 -4.54
C ILE A 86 -37.84 25.88 -3.43
N PRO A 87 -38.77 26.62 -2.79
CA PRO A 87 -38.38 27.56 -1.74
C PRO A 87 -37.68 26.90 -0.55
N ALA A 88 -38.12 25.68 -0.16
CA ALA A 88 -37.49 24.92 0.92
C ALA A 88 -36.09 24.43 0.52
N ILE A 89 -35.93 23.95 -0.72
CA ILE A 89 -34.63 23.51 -1.25
C ILE A 89 -33.63 24.68 -1.30
N ILE A 90 -34.03 25.83 -1.83
CA ILE A 90 -33.15 27.00 -1.92
C ILE A 90 -32.79 27.51 -0.51
N ARG A 91 -33.74 27.49 0.43
CA ARG A 91 -33.46 27.82 1.83
C ARG A 91 -32.43 26.87 2.44
N ALA A 92 -32.60 25.56 2.27
CA ALA A 92 -31.65 24.56 2.75
C ALA A 92 -30.26 24.71 2.11
N LYS A 93 -30.20 25.06 0.82
CA LYS A 93 -28.95 25.36 0.10
C LYS A 93 -28.18 26.49 0.80
N TYR A 94 -28.81 27.65 0.99
CA TYR A 94 -28.14 28.78 1.64
C TYR A 94 -27.83 28.51 3.11
N ALA A 95 -28.66 27.72 3.79
CA ALA A 95 -28.41 27.32 5.17
C ALA A 95 -27.14 26.48 5.31
N LEU A 96 -27.03 25.42 4.51
CA LEU A 96 -25.83 24.58 4.45
C LEU A 96 -24.62 25.37 3.99
N LEU A 97 -24.76 26.28 3.02
CA LEU A 97 -23.67 27.13 2.55
C LEU A 97 -23.18 28.05 3.68
N GLY A 98 -24.09 28.66 4.45
CA GLY A 98 -23.76 29.47 5.61
C GLY A 98 -22.97 28.70 6.67
N LEU A 99 -23.38 27.46 6.97
CA LEU A 99 -22.63 26.57 7.87
C LEU A 99 -21.22 26.31 7.33
N VAL A 100 -21.09 25.92 6.06
CA VAL A 100 -19.79 25.65 5.42
C VAL A 100 -18.88 26.88 5.45
N THR A 101 -19.42 28.08 5.18
CA THR A 101 -18.65 29.32 5.17
C THR A 101 -18.15 29.68 6.57
N ILE A 102 -19.00 29.64 7.60
CA ILE A 102 -18.60 29.90 9.00
C ILE A 102 -17.50 28.93 9.42
N SER A 103 -17.67 27.65 9.11
CA SER A 103 -16.73 26.62 9.48
C SER A 103 -15.37 26.74 8.77
N THR A 104 -15.39 27.12 7.49
CA THR A 104 -14.16 27.39 6.74
C THR A 104 -13.41 28.57 7.36
N LEU A 105 -14.13 29.59 7.84
CA LEU A 105 -13.55 30.75 8.53
C LEU A 105 -12.97 30.41 9.89
N ALA A 106 -13.69 29.62 10.70
CA ALA A 106 -13.20 29.18 11.99
C ALA A 106 -11.89 28.38 11.84
N SER A 107 -11.75 27.63 10.73
CA SER A 107 -10.59 26.80 10.46
C SER A 107 -9.30 27.55 10.13
N SER A 108 -9.36 28.82 9.71
CA SER A 108 -8.17 29.61 9.38
C SER A 108 -7.51 30.25 10.60
N LEU A 109 -8.09 30.15 11.79
CA LEU A 109 -7.51 30.70 13.03
C LEU A 109 -6.52 29.70 13.67
N PRO A 110 -5.24 30.06 13.86
CA PRO A 110 -4.23 29.18 14.44
C PRO A 110 -4.46 28.84 15.93
N SER A 111 -5.16 29.71 16.67
CA SER A 111 -5.28 29.66 18.14
C SER A 111 -6.58 29.02 18.65
N TYR A 112 -7.51 28.65 17.77
CA TYR A 112 -8.75 28.04 18.20
C TYR A 112 -8.52 26.54 18.48
N GLY A 113 -8.83 26.10 19.70
CA GLY A 113 -8.61 24.73 20.16
C GLY A 113 -9.18 23.67 19.21
N ARG A 114 -8.69 22.41 19.35
CA ARG A 114 -8.98 21.29 18.44
C ARG A 114 -10.46 20.94 18.26
N ASP A 115 -11.33 21.47 19.12
CA ASP A 115 -12.77 21.28 19.10
C ASP A 115 -13.49 22.60 18.86
N ASP A 116 -13.88 22.84 17.61
CA ASP A 116 -14.63 24.02 17.23
C ASP A 116 -16.10 23.92 17.70
N ALA A 117 -16.63 24.98 18.31
CA ALA A 117 -18.02 25.01 18.76
C ALA A 117 -19.00 24.78 17.59
N VAL A 118 -18.61 25.20 16.37
CA VAL A 118 -19.41 25.00 15.15
C VAL A 118 -19.49 23.53 14.77
N THR A 119 -18.38 22.79 14.78
CA THR A 119 -18.40 21.36 14.46
C THR A 119 -19.18 20.55 15.47
N LYS A 120 -19.01 20.84 16.76
CA LYS A 120 -19.82 20.23 17.82
C LYS A 120 -21.31 20.50 17.61
N TYR A 121 -21.67 21.71 17.19
CA TYR A 121 -23.06 22.03 16.88
C TYR A 121 -23.59 21.25 15.67
N ILE A 122 -22.82 21.16 14.57
CA ILE A 122 -23.17 20.38 13.38
C ILE A 122 -23.39 18.90 13.75
N VAL A 123 -22.51 18.32 14.56
CA VAL A 123 -22.59 16.93 15.03
C VAL A 123 -23.84 16.71 15.89
N ARG A 124 -24.13 17.62 16.83
CA ARG A 124 -25.32 17.55 17.70
C ARG A 124 -26.65 17.71 16.96
N LYS A 125 -26.63 18.35 15.79
CA LYS A 125 -27.81 18.58 14.93
C LYS A 125 -27.70 17.83 13.61
N TRP A 126 -26.95 16.72 13.59
CA TRP A 126 -26.71 15.94 12.40
C TRP A 126 -28.00 15.39 11.78
N ASP A 127 -28.98 15.03 12.61
CA ASP A 127 -30.33 14.61 12.24
C ASP A 127 -31.06 15.61 11.33
N LYS A 128 -30.73 16.90 11.44
CA LYS A 128 -31.28 17.98 10.62
C LYS A 128 -30.48 18.22 9.34
N THR A 129 -29.16 18.18 9.44
CA THR A 129 -28.25 18.49 8.33
C THR A 129 -28.18 17.35 7.32
N TYR A 130 -28.06 16.11 7.80
CA TYR A 130 -27.84 14.92 6.98
C TYR A 130 -28.91 14.69 5.90
N PRO A 131 -30.22 14.77 6.19
CA PRO A 131 -31.26 14.56 5.18
C PRO A 131 -31.16 15.54 4.00
N TRP A 132 -30.78 16.79 4.25
CA TRP A 132 -30.58 17.79 3.20
C TRP A 132 -29.28 17.54 2.42
N MET A 133 -28.20 17.15 3.09
CA MET A 133 -26.96 16.75 2.39
C MET A 133 -27.21 15.57 1.46
N TRP A 134 -27.93 14.55 1.94
CA TRP A 134 -28.35 13.41 1.14
C TRP A 134 -29.20 13.83 -0.06
N PHE A 135 -30.18 14.71 0.16
CA PHE A 135 -31.01 15.25 -0.91
C PHE A 135 -30.18 15.92 -2.02
N PHE A 136 -29.24 16.80 -1.67
CA PHE A 136 -28.37 17.45 -2.66
C PHE A 136 -27.44 16.46 -3.36
N ALA A 137 -26.92 15.45 -2.65
CA ALA A 137 -26.10 14.42 -3.26
C ALA A 137 -26.87 13.62 -4.32
N GLN A 138 -28.11 13.20 -4.01
CA GLN A 138 -28.90 12.37 -4.91
C GLN A 138 -29.48 13.14 -6.10
N ASN A 139 -29.88 14.39 -5.90
CA ASN A 139 -30.65 15.14 -6.89
C ASN A 139 -29.80 16.14 -7.69
N CYS A 140 -28.62 16.52 -7.20
CA CYS A 140 -27.80 17.56 -7.81
C CYS A 140 -26.41 17.06 -8.23
N LEU A 141 -26.04 15.82 -7.90
CA LEU A 141 -24.86 15.16 -8.47
C LEU A 141 -25.30 14.20 -9.59
N PRO A 142 -24.50 14.06 -10.67
CA PRO A 142 -24.80 13.11 -11.73
C PRO A 142 -24.79 11.67 -11.19
N PRO A 143 -25.67 10.80 -11.73
CA PRO A 143 -25.74 9.40 -11.31
C PRO A 143 -24.44 8.66 -11.66
N PRO A 144 -24.10 7.59 -10.93
CA PRO A 144 -22.80 6.95 -11.05
C PRO A 144 -22.59 6.18 -12.36
N TYR A 145 -23.67 5.85 -13.08
CA TYR A 145 -23.65 4.99 -14.28
C TYR A 145 -23.87 5.73 -15.60
N ASP A 146 -24.27 7.00 -15.57
CA ASP A 146 -24.55 7.75 -16.79
C ASP A 146 -24.15 9.23 -16.64
N VAL A 147 -22.94 9.54 -17.12
CA VAL A 147 -22.40 10.91 -17.10
C VAL A 147 -23.03 11.77 -18.21
N SER A 148 -23.78 11.16 -19.15
CA SER A 148 -24.46 11.88 -20.23
C SER A 148 -25.81 12.45 -19.82
N VAL A 149 -26.38 11.97 -18.72
CA VAL A 149 -27.59 12.55 -18.13
C VAL A 149 -27.21 13.89 -17.50
N THR A 150 -27.62 14.97 -18.17
CA THR A 150 -27.53 16.33 -17.65
C THR A 150 -28.14 16.35 -16.24
N PRO A 151 -27.45 16.92 -15.23
CA PRO A 151 -28.01 17.02 -13.90
C PRO A 151 -29.37 17.71 -14.02
N PRO A 152 -30.42 17.16 -13.38
CA PRO A 152 -31.78 17.41 -13.84
C PRO A 152 -32.20 18.88 -13.78
N ARG A 153 -31.51 19.75 -13.02
CA ARG A 153 -31.89 21.15 -12.73
C ARG A 153 -30.72 22.05 -12.28
N PRO A 154 -29.93 22.66 -13.20
CA PRO A 154 -28.83 23.57 -12.83
C PRO A 154 -29.31 24.87 -12.15
N ASP A 155 -30.59 25.22 -12.31
CA ASP A 155 -31.25 26.39 -11.72
C ASP A 155 -31.38 26.31 -10.19
N LEU A 156 -31.38 25.11 -9.59
CA LEU A 156 -31.52 24.93 -8.15
C LEU A 156 -30.17 24.91 -7.42
N CYS A 157 -29.24 24.10 -7.91
CA CYS A 157 -27.96 23.86 -7.29
C CYS A 157 -26.96 23.42 -8.35
N SER A 158 -25.86 24.16 -8.53
CA SER A 158 -24.81 23.69 -9.44
C SER A 158 -24.15 22.44 -8.86
N VAL A 159 -23.50 21.63 -9.70
CA VAL A 159 -22.74 20.46 -9.24
C VAL A 159 -21.67 20.90 -8.24
N SER A 160 -21.02 22.04 -8.48
CA SER A 160 -20.04 22.64 -7.56
C SER A 160 -20.64 22.92 -6.18
N ASP A 161 -21.81 23.56 -6.14
CA ASP A 161 -22.54 23.80 -4.90
C ASP A 161 -22.91 22.48 -4.22
N ALA A 162 -23.52 21.53 -4.93
CA ALA A 162 -23.91 20.25 -4.37
C ALA A 162 -22.72 19.50 -3.74
N VAL A 163 -21.56 19.51 -4.39
CA VAL A 163 -20.34 18.90 -3.84
C VAL A 163 -19.85 19.67 -2.60
N LYS A 164 -19.87 21.01 -2.62
CA LYS A 164 -19.51 21.83 -1.43
C LYS A 164 -20.42 21.54 -0.25
N LEU A 165 -21.73 21.48 -0.46
CA LEU A 165 -22.75 21.27 0.58
C LEU A 165 -22.69 19.87 1.19
N THR A 166 -22.17 18.89 0.45
CA THR A 166 -22.09 17.48 0.90
C THR A 166 -20.74 17.12 1.49
N ILE A 167 -19.63 17.51 0.85
CA ILE A 167 -18.28 17.12 1.28
C ILE A 167 -17.72 18.05 2.36
N SER A 168 -17.93 19.36 2.27
CA SER A 168 -17.28 20.30 3.18
C SER A 168 -17.67 20.10 4.64
N PRO A 169 -18.97 19.88 4.99
CA PRO A 169 -19.35 19.56 6.36
C PRO A 169 -18.67 18.27 6.88
N LEU A 170 -18.59 17.23 6.05
CA LEU A 170 -17.93 15.95 6.41
C LEU A 170 -16.44 16.16 6.68
N SER A 171 -15.74 16.87 5.79
CA SER A 171 -14.32 17.17 5.96
C SER A 171 -14.04 17.99 7.21
N LEU A 172 -14.92 18.91 7.53
CA LEU A 172 -14.79 19.77 8.68
C LEU A 172 -14.93 18.95 9.98
N ILE A 173 -15.97 18.12 10.09
CA ILE A 173 -16.15 17.27 11.27
C ILE A 173 -14.98 16.27 11.41
N CYS A 174 -14.42 15.77 10.30
CA CYS A 174 -13.22 14.92 10.32
C CYS A 174 -12.01 15.63 10.92
N THR A 175 -11.75 16.87 10.50
CA THR A 175 -10.55 17.61 10.86
C THR A 175 -10.62 18.27 12.24
N LYS A 176 -11.81 18.63 12.72
CA LYS A 176 -11.98 19.56 13.85
C LYS A 176 -12.92 19.07 14.97
N SER A 177 -13.39 17.82 14.94
CA SER A 177 -14.22 17.30 16.04
C SER A 177 -13.98 15.82 16.25
N GLU A 178 -13.61 15.46 17.48
CA GLU A 178 -13.50 14.06 17.86
C GLU A 178 -14.88 13.38 17.92
N GLU A 179 -15.93 14.08 18.36
CA GLU A 179 -17.31 13.56 18.30
C GLU A 179 -17.78 13.36 16.85
N GLY A 180 -17.35 14.24 15.94
CA GLY A 180 -17.61 14.13 14.51
C GLY A 180 -16.92 12.94 13.86
N ARG A 181 -15.65 12.69 14.18
CA ARG A 181 -14.95 11.47 13.78
C ARG A 181 -15.63 10.22 14.34
N HIS A 182 -16.06 10.26 15.60
CA HIS A 182 -16.83 9.16 16.20
C HIS A 182 -18.15 8.92 15.47
N LEU A 183 -18.90 9.97 15.12
CA LEU A 183 -20.14 9.86 14.34
C LEU A 183 -19.91 9.16 13.00
N LEU A 184 -18.83 9.50 12.29
CA LEU A 184 -18.45 8.88 11.02
C LEU A 184 -18.09 7.40 11.14
N ARG A 185 -17.52 6.99 12.28
CA ARG A 185 -17.12 5.59 12.55
C ARG A 185 -18.25 4.73 13.11
N SER A 186 -19.19 5.33 13.85
CA SER A 186 -20.23 4.63 14.61
C SER A 186 -21.61 4.62 13.94
N SER A 187 -21.85 5.49 12.95
CA SER A 187 -23.15 5.60 12.29
C SER A 187 -23.18 4.94 10.91
N VAL A 188 -24.03 3.90 10.78
CA VAL A 188 -24.20 3.16 9.52
C VAL A 188 -24.71 4.07 8.40
N SER A 189 -25.65 4.97 8.68
CA SER A 189 -26.21 5.88 7.66
C SER A 189 -25.18 6.89 7.16
N VAL A 190 -24.24 7.32 8.02
CA VAL A 190 -23.15 8.22 7.65
C VAL A 190 -22.09 7.49 6.83
N GLN A 191 -21.67 6.28 7.24
CA GLN A 191 -20.77 5.45 6.44
C GLN A 191 -21.37 5.14 5.07
N HIS A 192 -22.67 4.81 5.03
CA HIS A 192 -23.37 4.53 3.78
C HIS A 192 -23.36 5.75 2.87
N PHE A 193 -23.66 6.92 3.41
CA PHE A 193 -23.59 8.16 2.65
C PHE A 193 -22.18 8.48 2.16
N ALA A 194 -21.15 8.35 2.99
CA ALA A 194 -19.76 8.57 2.58
C ALA A 194 -19.32 7.59 1.47
N ALA A 195 -19.71 6.32 1.58
CA ALA A 195 -19.44 5.29 0.59
C ALA A 195 -20.16 5.55 -0.74
N GLN A 196 -21.42 5.97 -0.74
CA GLN A 196 -22.13 6.34 -1.98
C GLN A 196 -21.56 7.60 -2.62
N LEU A 197 -21.27 8.61 -1.79
CA LEU A 197 -20.65 9.85 -2.25
C LEU A 197 -19.29 9.57 -2.93
N ARG A 198 -18.58 8.51 -2.54
CA ARG A 198 -17.35 8.05 -3.21
C ARG A 198 -17.56 7.68 -4.65
N ILE A 199 -18.61 6.91 -4.91
CA ILE A 199 -18.91 6.42 -6.23
C ILE A 199 -19.34 7.59 -7.12
N LEU A 200 -20.20 8.47 -6.58
CA LEU A 200 -20.68 9.65 -7.28
C LEU A 200 -19.51 10.61 -7.62
N VAL A 201 -18.74 11.02 -6.61
CA VAL A 201 -17.67 12.02 -6.76
C VAL A 201 -16.45 11.47 -7.48
N GLY A 202 -16.11 10.19 -7.26
CA GLY A 202 -15.01 9.51 -7.94
C GLY A 202 -15.17 9.47 -9.47
N ASN A 203 -16.41 9.53 -9.96
CA ASN A 203 -16.75 9.50 -11.38
C ASN A 203 -16.87 10.90 -12.02
N LEU A 204 -16.95 11.98 -11.24
CA LEU A 204 -17.09 13.35 -11.75
C LEU A 204 -15.85 13.78 -12.56
N LYS A 205 -15.91 13.92 -13.89
CA LYS A 205 -14.79 14.44 -14.68
C LYS A 205 -14.39 15.86 -14.26
N GLY A 206 -13.12 16.23 -14.47
CA GLY A 206 -12.60 17.54 -14.05
C GLY A 206 -13.35 18.67 -14.77
N GLU A 207 -13.59 18.47 -16.06
CA GLU A 207 -14.35 19.35 -16.95
C GLU A 207 -15.75 19.67 -16.43
N VAL A 208 -16.45 18.70 -15.84
CA VAL A 208 -17.81 18.88 -15.29
C VAL A 208 -17.80 19.90 -14.13
N LEU A 209 -16.69 20.00 -13.41
CA LEU A 209 -16.52 21.00 -12.36
C LEU A 209 -15.99 22.32 -12.91
N GLN A 210 -15.29 22.34 -14.06
CA GLN A 210 -14.66 23.53 -14.64
C GLN A 210 -15.63 24.46 -15.39
N GLY A 211 -16.79 23.96 -15.83
CA GLY A 211 -17.79 24.76 -16.56
C GLY A 211 -18.48 25.86 -15.74
N ASP A 212 -18.22 25.94 -14.42
CA ASP A 212 -18.81 26.94 -13.53
C ASP A 212 -17.80 28.10 -13.34
N PRO A 213 -18.09 29.34 -13.82
CA PRO A 213 -17.16 30.46 -13.78
C PRO A 213 -16.77 30.80 -12.33
N GLY A 214 -15.62 30.28 -11.89
CA GLY A 214 -15.09 30.45 -10.53
C GLY A 214 -14.40 29.20 -9.96
N THR A 215 -14.63 28.01 -10.51
CA THR A 215 -14.10 26.76 -9.94
C THR A 215 -12.64 26.45 -10.29
N THR A 216 -12.13 26.99 -11.40
CA THR A 216 -10.74 26.76 -11.86
C THR A 216 -9.71 27.55 -11.06
N LYS A 217 -10.05 28.74 -10.55
CA LYS A 217 -9.09 29.64 -9.90
C LYS A 217 -8.78 29.29 -8.44
N ASP A 218 -9.70 28.63 -7.73
CA ASP A 218 -9.64 28.54 -6.26
C ASP A 218 -9.11 27.19 -5.72
N GLY A 219 -8.72 26.25 -6.58
CA GLY A 219 -8.31 24.92 -6.12
C GLY A 219 -9.44 24.16 -5.42
N LEU A 220 -10.69 24.51 -5.70
CA LEU A 220 -11.84 23.87 -5.09
C LEU A 220 -11.84 22.36 -5.34
N VAL A 221 -11.53 21.92 -6.57
CA VAL A 221 -11.49 20.51 -6.94
C VAL A 221 -10.46 19.74 -6.11
N SER A 222 -9.25 20.28 -5.93
CA SER A 222 -8.20 19.65 -5.13
C SER A 222 -8.58 19.60 -3.65
N LYS A 223 -9.14 20.68 -3.10
CA LYS A 223 -9.67 20.73 -1.73
C LYS A 223 -10.76 19.68 -1.50
N LEU A 224 -11.75 19.62 -2.38
CA LEU A 224 -12.83 18.64 -2.31
C LEU A 224 -12.28 17.22 -2.35
N ARG A 225 -11.26 16.96 -3.18
CA ARG A 225 -10.63 15.65 -3.21
C ARG A 225 -9.86 15.30 -1.95
N ALA A 226 -9.11 16.24 -1.40
CA ALA A 226 -8.41 16.04 -0.12
C ALA A 226 -9.41 15.73 1.00
N SER A 227 -10.45 16.57 1.10
CA SER A 227 -11.58 16.42 2.02
C SER A 227 -12.28 15.07 1.89
N PHE A 228 -12.48 14.64 0.66
CA PHE A 228 -13.14 13.38 0.37
C PHE A 228 -12.28 12.18 0.77
N ALA A 229 -10.99 12.18 0.42
CA ALA A 229 -10.04 11.14 0.84
C ALA A 229 -9.99 11.00 2.36
N LEU A 230 -9.90 12.14 3.06
CA LEU A 230 -9.93 12.19 4.53
C LEU A 230 -11.22 11.57 5.09
N THR A 231 -12.37 11.94 4.55
CA THR A 231 -13.67 11.45 5.05
C THR A 231 -13.76 9.93 4.95
N ASN A 232 -13.31 9.34 3.84
CA ASN A 232 -13.32 7.89 3.64
C ASN A 232 -12.37 7.20 4.61
N TYR A 233 -11.16 7.73 4.79
CA TYR A 233 -10.20 7.22 5.76
C TYR A 233 -10.79 7.23 7.18
N VAL A 234 -11.36 8.35 7.62
CA VAL A 234 -11.95 8.47 8.96
C VAL A 234 -13.07 7.45 9.18
N CYS A 235 -13.92 7.21 8.18
CA CYS A 235 -15.02 6.24 8.27
C CYS A 235 -14.56 4.81 8.59
N VAL A 236 -13.37 4.40 8.15
CA VAL A 236 -12.85 3.02 8.30
C VAL A 236 -11.69 2.92 9.29
N SER A 237 -11.08 4.04 9.67
CA SER A 237 -10.03 4.07 10.68
C SER A 237 -10.56 3.68 12.05
N GLU A 238 -9.75 2.94 12.80
CA GLU A 238 -10.00 2.64 14.21
C GLU A 238 -9.98 3.94 15.04
N SER A 239 -10.72 3.94 16.15
CA SER A 239 -10.66 5.02 17.12
C SER A 239 -9.36 4.96 17.91
N GLU A 240 -8.78 6.13 18.22
CA GLU A 240 -7.66 6.23 19.16
C GLU A 240 -8.07 5.82 20.59
N HIS A 241 -9.37 5.81 20.88
CA HIS A 241 -9.90 5.38 22.17
C HIS A 241 -10.45 3.95 22.04
N PRO A 242 -9.87 2.96 22.74
CA PRO A 242 -10.30 1.56 22.63
C PRO A 242 -11.77 1.34 23.04
N ASP A 243 -12.32 2.22 23.88
CA ASP A 243 -13.72 2.15 24.34
C ASP A 243 -14.75 2.62 23.31
N LYS A 244 -14.32 3.27 22.22
CA LYS A 244 -15.23 3.84 21.22
C LYS A 244 -15.53 2.81 20.12
N ILE A 245 -16.82 2.51 19.97
CA ILE A 245 -17.32 1.56 18.97
C ILE A 245 -16.98 2.08 17.57
N THR A 246 -16.24 1.26 16.81
CA THR A 246 -16.03 1.44 15.37
C THR A 246 -16.82 0.37 14.63
N LEU A 247 -17.62 0.77 13.65
CA LEU A 247 -18.38 -0.18 12.83
C LEU A 247 -17.43 -1.04 11.98
N PRO A 248 -17.80 -2.30 11.69
CA PRO A 248 -16.98 -3.17 10.84
C PRO A 248 -16.88 -2.62 9.42
N LEU A 249 -15.70 -2.79 8.80
CA LEU A 249 -15.42 -2.38 7.42
C LEU A 249 -16.42 -2.95 6.41
N SER A 250 -17.01 -4.12 6.68
CA SER A 250 -18.03 -4.76 5.85
C SER A 250 -19.25 -3.87 5.60
N ASN A 251 -19.63 -3.00 6.55
CA ASN A 251 -20.73 -2.04 6.35
C ASN A 251 -20.40 -1.02 5.27
N PHE A 252 -19.19 -0.46 5.31
CA PHE A 252 -18.70 0.48 4.31
C PHE A 252 -18.57 -0.20 2.93
N ILE A 253 -18.06 -1.42 2.89
CA ILE A 253 -17.92 -2.21 1.66
C ILE A 253 -19.30 -2.52 1.04
N HIS A 254 -20.27 -2.98 1.84
CA HIS A 254 -21.63 -3.24 1.38
C HIS A 254 -22.25 -1.97 0.81
N ALA A 255 -22.20 -0.86 1.56
CA ALA A 255 -22.72 0.43 1.14
C ALA A 255 -22.13 0.94 -0.19
N ALA A 256 -20.88 0.60 -0.47
CA ALA A 256 -20.23 0.92 -1.74
C ALA A 256 -20.58 -0.04 -2.89
N GLY A 257 -21.43 -1.05 -2.68
CA GLY A 257 -21.78 -2.07 -3.67
C GLY A 257 -20.77 -3.23 -3.75
N GLY A 258 -19.97 -3.44 -2.71
CA GLY A 258 -19.03 -4.56 -2.58
C GLY A 258 -17.55 -4.18 -2.77
N VAL A 259 -16.68 -5.18 -2.63
CA VAL A 259 -15.21 -5.01 -2.66
C VAL A 259 -14.73 -4.40 -3.97
N LYS A 260 -15.25 -4.87 -5.12
CA LYS A 260 -14.83 -4.42 -6.45
C LYS A 260 -15.02 -2.90 -6.63
N PRO A 261 -16.23 -2.32 -6.45
CA PRO A 261 -16.42 -0.87 -6.55
C PRO A 261 -15.49 -0.05 -5.65
N VAL A 262 -15.28 -0.45 -4.39
CA VAL A 262 -14.37 0.24 -3.45
C VAL A 262 -12.96 0.30 -4.03
N VAL A 263 -12.43 -0.84 -4.46
CA VAL A 263 -11.07 -0.96 -5.00
C VAL A 263 -10.94 -0.18 -6.31
N PHE A 264 -11.85 -0.36 -7.26
CA PHE A 264 -11.78 0.32 -8.56
C PHE A 264 -11.87 1.84 -8.43
N THR A 265 -12.80 2.34 -7.61
CA THR A 265 -12.94 3.78 -7.39
C THR A 265 -11.71 4.35 -6.69
N LEU A 266 -11.13 3.66 -5.71
CA LEU A 266 -9.90 4.08 -5.03
C LEU A 266 -8.69 4.18 -5.96
N LEU A 267 -8.41 3.14 -6.75
CA LEU A 267 -7.25 3.17 -7.64
C LEU A 267 -7.41 4.21 -8.75
N ARG A 268 -8.62 4.35 -9.30
CA ARG A 268 -8.94 5.43 -10.25
C ARG A 268 -8.70 6.81 -9.63
N TYR A 269 -9.12 6.97 -8.37
CA TYR A 269 -8.99 8.21 -7.64
C TYR A 269 -7.54 8.61 -7.38
N ILE A 270 -6.69 7.66 -6.96
CA ILE A 270 -5.25 7.87 -6.78
C ILE A 270 -4.62 8.31 -8.11
N ARG A 271 -4.81 7.55 -9.19
CA ARG A 271 -4.25 7.86 -10.52
C ARG A 271 -4.64 9.27 -10.99
N ARG A 272 -5.87 9.68 -10.68
CA ARG A 272 -6.37 10.99 -11.06
C ARG A 272 -5.80 12.12 -10.21
N ILE A 273 -5.71 11.95 -8.89
CA ILE A 273 -5.03 12.95 -8.06
C ILE A 273 -3.58 13.09 -8.48
N THR A 274 -2.87 11.98 -8.74
CA THR A 274 -1.50 11.99 -9.25
C THR A 274 -1.40 12.79 -10.54
N ARG A 275 -2.24 12.49 -11.54
CA ARG A 275 -2.25 13.21 -12.82
C ARG A 275 -2.47 14.71 -12.62
N ASP A 276 -3.46 15.07 -11.80
CA ASP A 276 -3.78 16.47 -11.58
C ASP A 276 -2.68 17.18 -10.76
N ALA A 277 -1.98 16.47 -9.87
CA ALA A 277 -0.79 16.98 -9.18
C ALA A 277 0.39 17.19 -10.13
N THR A 278 0.61 16.27 -11.08
CA THR A 278 1.65 16.42 -12.10
C THR A 278 1.35 17.54 -13.10
N ALA A 279 0.08 17.89 -13.28
CA ALA A 279 -0.36 18.97 -14.15
C ALA A 279 -0.32 20.36 -13.49
N VAL A 280 -0.04 20.45 -12.18
CA VAL A 280 0.13 21.75 -11.51
C VAL A 280 1.35 22.46 -12.12
N GLU A 281 1.18 23.74 -12.48
CA GLU A 281 2.27 24.58 -12.96
C GLU A 281 3.40 24.63 -11.92
N GLU A 282 4.65 24.70 -12.38
CA GLU A 282 5.78 24.88 -11.47
C GLU A 282 5.59 26.16 -10.63
N PRO A 283 5.72 26.07 -9.30
CA PRO A 283 5.64 27.26 -8.45
C PRO A 283 6.64 28.32 -8.88
N ARG A 284 6.19 29.57 -9.00
CA ARG A 284 7.09 30.70 -9.27
C ARG A 284 7.96 31.00 -8.06
N SER A 285 7.40 30.76 -6.88
CA SER A 285 8.11 30.82 -5.61
C SER A 285 7.61 29.72 -4.69
N TRP A 286 8.50 29.09 -3.94
CA TRP A 286 8.13 28.10 -2.92
C TRP A 286 7.69 28.80 -1.62
N THR A 287 6.57 29.53 -1.70
CA THR A 287 6.00 30.29 -0.59
C THR A 287 4.55 29.87 -0.32
N VAL A 288 4.05 30.14 0.89
CA VAL A 288 2.66 29.82 1.28
C VAL A 288 1.65 30.62 0.46
N SER A 289 2.04 31.76 -0.11
CA SER A 289 1.16 32.60 -0.94
C SER A 289 0.99 32.07 -2.37
N ASP A 290 1.94 31.28 -2.87
CA ASP A 290 1.92 30.75 -4.24
C ASP A 290 0.75 29.75 -4.43
N PRO A 291 -0.14 29.97 -5.42
CA PRO A 291 -1.29 29.12 -5.64
C PRO A 291 -0.92 27.69 -6.05
N SER A 292 0.19 27.50 -6.79
CA SER A 292 0.65 26.17 -7.20
C SER A 292 1.14 25.36 -6.00
N VAL A 293 1.81 25.99 -5.03
CA VAL A 293 2.20 25.32 -3.78
C VAL A 293 0.96 24.86 -3.00
N LYS A 294 -0.07 25.72 -2.88
CA LYS A 294 -1.33 25.36 -2.21
C LYS A 294 -2.03 24.20 -2.91
N LEU A 295 -2.12 24.24 -4.24
CA LEU A 295 -2.73 23.18 -5.05
C LEU A 295 -2.00 21.85 -4.88
N LEU A 296 -0.67 21.87 -5.00
CA LEU A 296 0.17 20.69 -4.84
C LEU A 296 0.01 20.11 -3.43
N HIS A 297 -0.02 20.96 -2.39
CA HIS A 297 -0.29 20.52 -1.03
C HIS A 297 -1.66 19.83 -0.89
N LEU A 298 -2.72 20.39 -1.45
CA LEU A 298 -4.03 19.77 -1.38
C LEU A 298 -4.04 18.39 -2.04
N TYR A 299 -3.34 18.22 -3.17
CA TYR A 299 -3.20 16.91 -3.79
C TYR A 299 -2.36 15.93 -2.98
N THR A 300 -1.27 16.37 -2.35
CA THR A 300 -0.47 15.49 -1.48
C THR A 300 -1.24 15.06 -0.24
N VAL A 301 -2.03 15.95 0.36
CA VAL A 301 -2.97 15.61 1.45
C VAL A 301 -4.00 14.58 0.99
N GLY A 302 -4.58 14.78 -0.20
CA GLY A 302 -5.53 13.82 -0.79
C GLY A 302 -4.90 12.45 -1.06
N LEU A 303 -3.68 12.40 -1.57
CA LEU A 303 -2.94 11.14 -1.76
C LEU A 303 -2.60 10.49 -0.42
N ASN A 304 -2.14 11.26 0.57
CA ASN A 304 -1.82 10.75 1.90
C ASN A 304 -3.02 10.00 2.49
N TYR A 305 -4.19 10.63 2.54
CA TYR A 305 -5.39 9.96 3.06
C TYR A 305 -5.89 8.84 2.17
N SER A 306 -5.67 8.91 0.86
CA SER A 306 -5.99 7.81 -0.05
C SER A 306 -5.11 6.58 0.23
N PHE A 307 -3.81 6.76 0.48
CA PHE A 307 -2.90 5.68 0.86
C PHE A 307 -3.23 5.10 2.23
N GLN A 308 -3.55 5.95 3.22
CA GLN A 308 -3.98 5.49 4.54
C GLN A 308 -5.30 4.71 4.48
N PHE A 309 -6.27 5.18 3.70
CA PHE A 309 -7.50 4.43 3.43
C PHE A 309 -7.19 3.08 2.78
N LEU A 310 -6.31 3.07 1.78
CA LEU A 310 -5.89 1.87 1.07
C LEU A 310 -5.21 0.86 2.01
N GLN A 311 -4.29 1.30 2.85
CA GLN A 311 -3.64 0.48 3.86
C GLN A 311 -4.66 -0.09 4.86
N THR A 312 -5.57 0.74 5.36
CA THR A 312 -6.58 0.34 6.36
C THR A 312 -7.50 -0.74 5.81
N ILE A 313 -8.05 -0.57 4.60
CA ILE A 313 -8.93 -1.60 4.01
C ILE A 313 -8.17 -2.87 3.64
N SER A 314 -6.88 -2.75 3.30
CA SER A 314 -6.00 -3.89 2.99
C SER A 314 -5.64 -4.69 4.24
N SER A 315 -5.45 -4.06 5.40
CA SER A 315 -5.14 -4.76 6.65
C SER A 315 -6.38 -5.41 7.27
N GLN A 316 -7.52 -4.72 7.25
CA GLN A 316 -8.75 -5.17 7.91
C GLN A 316 -9.52 -6.25 7.13
N ASP A 317 -9.41 -6.31 5.78
CA ASP A 317 -10.17 -7.24 4.96
C ASP A 317 -9.29 -7.94 3.89
N PRO A 318 -9.05 -9.26 4.01
CA PRO A 318 -8.23 -10.01 3.05
C PRO A 318 -8.78 -9.99 1.61
N SER A 319 -10.11 -9.97 1.43
CA SER A 319 -10.73 -9.92 0.10
C SER A 319 -10.45 -8.59 -0.61
N CYS A 320 -10.47 -7.47 0.14
CA CYS A 320 -10.03 -6.16 -0.34
C CYS A 320 -8.55 -6.19 -0.71
N ARG A 321 -7.69 -6.78 0.13
CA ARG A 321 -6.25 -6.88 -0.14
C ARG A 321 -5.95 -7.66 -1.42
N GLU A 322 -6.52 -8.84 -1.58
CA GLU A 322 -6.36 -9.66 -2.80
C GLU A 322 -6.86 -8.91 -4.04
N GLN A 323 -8.04 -8.28 -3.94
CA GLN A 323 -8.60 -7.52 -5.05
C GLN A 323 -7.74 -6.28 -5.37
N LEU A 324 -7.17 -5.59 -4.38
CA LEU A 324 -6.24 -4.47 -4.57
C LEU A 324 -4.99 -4.91 -5.34
N ILE A 325 -4.34 -5.97 -4.88
CA ILE A 325 -3.13 -6.53 -5.51
C ILE A 325 -3.42 -6.97 -6.94
N ARG A 326 -4.55 -7.67 -7.15
CA ARG A 326 -5.01 -8.10 -8.48
C ARG A 326 -5.27 -6.93 -9.42
N GLN A 327 -5.74 -5.79 -8.92
CA GLN A 327 -5.98 -4.58 -9.71
C GLN A 327 -4.76 -3.65 -9.83
N GLY A 328 -3.58 -4.11 -9.40
CA GLY A 328 -2.32 -3.37 -9.53
C GLY A 328 -2.26 -2.15 -8.61
N SER A 329 -2.76 -2.27 -7.38
CA SER A 329 -2.66 -1.22 -6.36
C SER A 329 -1.21 -0.81 -6.08
N ILE A 330 -0.30 -1.80 -5.97
CA ILE A 330 1.12 -1.58 -5.72
C ILE A 330 1.74 -0.74 -6.83
N ARG A 331 1.56 -1.16 -8.09
CA ARG A 331 2.00 -0.38 -9.26
C ARG A 331 1.43 1.03 -9.25
N THR A 332 0.14 1.17 -8.95
CA THR A 332 -0.53 2.48 -8.90
C THR A 332 0.06 3.40 -7.84
N VAL A 333 0.45 2.87 -6.68
CA VAL A 333 1.08 3.64 -5.60
C VAL A 333 2.53 3.99 -5.95
N VAL A 334 3.29 3.06 -6.53
CA VAL A 334 4.65 3.34 -7.03
C VAL A 334 4.60 4.45 -8.08
N ASP A 335 3.77 4.30 -9.13
CA ASP A 335 3.60 5.30 -10.19
C ASP A 335 3.22 6.68 -9.63
N ALA A 336 2.35 6.70 -8.60
CA ALA A 336 1.95 7.92 -7.92
C ALA A 336 3.11 8.59 -7.18
N ILE A 337 3.89 7.82 -6.42
CA ILE A 337 5.07 8.29 -5.70
C ILE A 337 6.11 8.81 -6.69
N THR A 338 6.46 8.04 -7.73
CA THR A 338 7.47 8.41 -8.74
C THR A 338 7.15 9.76 -9.39
N GLN A 339 5.88 10.01 -9.68
CA GLN A 339 5.42 11.23 -10.35
C GLN A 339 5.41 12.45 -9.42
N ILE A 340 5.02 12.29 -8.15
CA ILE A 340 4.93 13.42 -7.22
C ILE A 340 6.25 13.73 -6.52
N LEU A 341 7.12 12.74 -6.32
CA LEU A 341 8.39 12.85 -5.58
C LEU A 341 9.24 14.05 -6.02
N PRO A 342 9.56 14.25 -7.32
CA PRO A 342 10.38 15.38 -7.76
C PRO A 342 9.68 16.73 -7.57
N ARG A 343 8.34 16.75 -7.49
CA ARG A 343 7.55 17.96 -7.28
C ARG A 343 7.53 18.36 -5.81
N ILE A 344 7.48 17.41 -4.89
CA ILE A 344 7.18 17.69 -3.48
C ILE A 344 8.42 17.73 -2.59
N LEU A 345 9.56 17.22 -3.07
CA LEU A 345 10.82 17.25 -2.34
C LEU A 345 11.79 18.34 -2.83
N VAL A 346 11.25 19.43 -3.40
CA VAL A 346 12.02 20.62 -3.72
C VAL A 346 12.32 21.39 -2.43
N GLN A 347 13.59 21.74 -2.21
CA GLN A 347 14.01 22.60 -1.12
C GLN A 347 13.29 23.95 -1.24
N ALA A 348 12.52 24.31 -0.24
CA ALA A 348 11.80 25.58 -0.20
C ALA A 348 12.59 26.60 0.62
N ASN A 349 11.99 27.77 0.88
CA ASN A 349 12.53 28.67 1.90
C ASN A 349 12.35 28.05 3.32
N GLU A 350 13.15 28.50 4.28
CA GLU A 350 13.10 27.99 5.67
C GLU A 350 11.69 28.11 6.27
N GLU A 351 10.97 29.19 5.96
CA GLU A 351 9.61 29.42 6.45
C GLU A 351 8.63 28.32 6.01
N LEU A 352 8.59 27.99 4.71
CA LEU A 352 7.69 26.98 4.18
C LEU A 352 8.11 25.59 4.68
N ASP A 353 9.39 25.27 4.69
CA ASP A 353 9.87 23.95 5.14
C ASP A 353 9.61 23.69 6.62
N LEU A 354 9.58 24.74 7.44
CA LEU A 354 9.22 24.67 8.85
C LEU A 354 7.70 24.62 9.10
N HIS A 355 6.89 24.98 8.12
CA HIS A 355 5.43 25.02 8.27
C HIS A 355 4.87 23.64 8.65
N PRO A 356 4.02 23.51 9.69
CA PRO A 356 3.62 22.21 10.25
C PRO A 356 2.82 21.32 9.28
N GLN A 357 2.03 21.93 8.39
CA GLN A 357 1.21 21.22 7.40
C GLN A 357 1.80 21.25 5.98
N LEU A 358 2.22 22.42 5.51
CA LEU A 358 2.75 22.66 4.16
C LEU A 358 4.23 22.31 3.99
N GLY A 359 4.99 22.21 5.10
CA GLY A 359 6.43 22.04 5.04
C GLY A 359 6.90 20.64 4.66
N LEU A 360 8.22 20.48 4.61
CA LEU A 360 8.87 19.24 4.14
C LEU A 360 8.35 17.99 4.86
N ALA A 361 8.10 18.07 6.18
CA ALA A 361 7.54 16.95 6.94
C ALA A 361 6.13 16.53 6.46
N GLY A 362 5.27 17.48 6.11
CA GLY A 362 3.94 17.20 5.57
C GLY A 362 4.04 16.60 4.16
N ARG A 363 4.94 17.13 3.33
CA ARG A 363 5.23 16.62 1.97
C ARG A 363 5.82 15.21 1.99
N GLN A 364 6.67 14.88 2.97
CA GLN A 364 7.23 13.53 3.12
C GLN A 364 6.23 12.52 3.68
N LYS A 365 5.24 12.96 4.47
CA LYS A 365 4.22 12.09 5.06
C LYS A 365 3.41 11.31 4.00
N VAL A 366 3.16 11.90 2.83
CA VAL A 366 2.48 11.18 1.73
C VAL A 366 3.37 10.08 1.15
N LEU A 367 4.67 10.31 1.01
CA LEU A 367 5.62 9.29 0.53
C LEU A 367 5.69 8.14 1.52
N TRP A 368 5.82 8.47 2.81
CA TRP A 368 5.81 7.48 3.89
C TRP A 368 4.54 6.64 3.85
N SER A 369 3.35 7.25 3.82
CA SER A 369 2.09 6.48 3.76
C SER A 369 2.02 5.57 2.53
N GLY A 370 2.59 6.00 1.39
CA GLY A 370 2.67 5.19 0.19
C GLY A 370 3.61 3.98 0.35
N TYR A 371 4.83 4.20 0.85
CA TYR A 371 5.78 3.11 1.10
C TYR A 371 5.31 2.14 2.19
N SER A 372 4.72 2.65 3.28
CA SER A 372 4.14 1.83 4.33
C SER A 372 2.98 0.97 3.84
N TYR A 373 2.15 1.49 2.92
CA TYR A 373 1.17 0.64 2.26
C TYR A 373 1.84 -0.50 1.47
N ILE A 374 2.84 -0.21 0.64
CA ILE A 374 3.53 -1.24 -0.16
C ILE A 374 4.13 -2.30 0.76
N ALA A 375 4.78 -1.89 1.85
CA ALA A 375 5.37 -2.80 2.82
C ALA A 375 4.31 -3.69 3.53
N SER A 376 3.19 -3.10 3.97
CA SER A 376 2.07 -3.87 4.54
C SER A 376 1.47 -4.83 3.51
N ALA A 377 1.26 -4.40 2.26
CA ALA A 377 0.75 -5.27 1.20
C ALA A 377 1.68 -6.47 0.95
N ILE A 378 2.99 -6.28 0.95
CA ILE A 378 3.97 -7.36 0.79
C ILE A 378 3.93 -8.34 1.98
N ARG A 379 3.85 -7.83 3.23
CA ARG A 379 3.82 -8.65 4.45
C ARG A 379 2.52 -9.43 4.61
N ASP A 380 1.40 -8.81 4.31
CA ASP A 380 0.08 -9.35 4.65
C ASP A 380 -0.54 -10.18 3.51
N ALA A 381 -0.01 -10.09 2.29
CA ALA A 381 -0.44 -10.89 1.16
C ALA A 381 -0.09 -12.38 1.36
N ASP A 382 -0.87 -13.26 0.72
CA ASP A 382 -0.52 -14.69 0.63
C ASP A 382 0.58 -14.90 -0.43
N ASP A 383 0.60 -14.05 -1.46
CA ASP A 383 1.62 -14.02 -2.52
C ASP A 383 2.43 -12.72 -2.44
N GLY A 384 3.30 -12.63 -1.44
CA GLY A 384 4.23 -11.51 -1.27
C GLY A 384 5.18 -11.34 -2.46
N ILE A 385 5.53 -12.44 -3.16
CA ILE A 385 6.41 -12.42 -4.34
C ILE A 385 5.79 -11.61 -5.47
N THR A 386 4.53 -11.85 -5.81
CA THR A 386 3.83 -11.08 -6.85
C THR A 386 3.76 -9.60 -6.47
N CYS A 387 3.58 -9.28 -5.19
CA CYS A 387 3.59 -7.90 -4.70
C CYS A 387 4.94 -7.22 -4.93
N VAL A 388 6.04 -7.89 -4.57
CA VAL A 388 7.41 -7.40 -4.77
C VAL A 388 7.72 -7.23 -6.26
N CYS A 389 7.38 -8.23 -7.09
CA CYS A 389 7.53 -8.13 -8.54
C CYS A 389 6.74 -6.96 -9.12
N GLN A 390 5.49 -6.71 -8.69
CA GLN A 390 4.71 -5.56 -9.14
C GLN A 390 5.38 -4.23 -8.77
N ALA A 391 5.96 -4.13 -7.56
CA ALA A 391 6.64 -2.92 -7.10
C ALA A 391 7.91 -2.64 -7.91
N ILE A 392 8.74 -3.67 -8.09
CA ILE A 392 9.97 -3.59 -8.89
C ILE A 392 9.60 -3.30 -10.34
N ASP A 393 8.69 -4.05 -10.94
CA ASP A 393 8.23 -3.87 -12.33
C ASP A 393 7.68 -2.45 -12.59
N ALA A 394 7.10 -1.80 -11.57
CA ALA A 394 6.62 -0.41 -11.63
C ALA A 394 7.70 0.66 -11.42
N GLY A 395 8.95 0.27 -11.14
CA GLY A 395 10.08 1.19 -11.02
C GLY A 395 10.33 1.69 -9.60
N LEU A 396 10.02 0.89 -8.57
CA LEU A 396 10.23 1.27 -7.18
C LEU A 396 11.70 1.57 -6.86
N ILE A 397 12.65 0.78 -7.37
CA ILE A 397 14.09 0.98 -7.10
C ILE A 397 14.54 2.34 -7.67
N GLN A 398 14.19 2.65 -8.91
CA GLN A 398 14.49 3.95 -9.54
C GLN A 398 13.82 5.11 -8.82
N THR A 399 12.65 4.87 -8.22
CA THR A 399 11.94 5.87 -7.43
C THR A 399 12.67 6.17 -6.12
N LEU A 400 13.21 5.15 -5.46
CA LEU A 400 14.02 5.29 -4.26
C LEU A 400 15.36 5.97 -4.55
N GLU A 401 16.03 5.63 -5.66
CA GLU A 401 17.22 6.35 -6.13
C GLU A 401 16.97 7.85 -6.35
N LYS A 402 15.83 8.20 -6.95
CA LYS A 402 15.42 9.61 -7.09
C LYS A 402 15.22 10.28 -5.74
N GLY A 403 14.72 9.54 -4.75
CA GLY A 403 14.55 10.01 -3.38
C GLY A 403 15.87 10.32 -2.66
N VAL A 404 16.97 9.62 -2.97
CA VAL A 404 18.30 9.84 -2.35
C VAL A 404 18.88 11.23 -2.67
N ILE A 405 18.49 11.80 -3.82
CA ILE A 405 18.95 13.12 -4.29
C ILE A 405 18.15 14.25 -3.63
N CYS A 406 17.04 13.92 -2.97
CA CYS A 406 16.20 14.92 -2.34
C CYS A 406 16.78 15.38 -0.99
N PRO A 407 16.47 16.62 -0.54
CA PRO A 407 16.98 17.15 0.72
C PRO A 407 16.68 16.22 1.91
N PRO A 408 17.67 15.93 2.77
CA PRO A 408 17.49 15.00 3.88
C PRO A 408 16.47 15.54 4.88
N HIS A 409 15.86 14.62 5.62
CA HIS A 409 15.04 14.94 6.81
C HIS A 409 15.79 15.72 7.91
N ALA A 410 17.13 15.76 7.84
CA ALA A 410 18.03 15.88 8.98
C ALA A 410 18.32 17.31 9.47
N HIS A 411 17.85 18.38 8.82
CA HIS A 411 18.13 19.73 9.32
C HIS A 411 17.31 20.14 10.57
N ARG A 412 16.47 19.27 11.13
CA ARG A 412 15.90 19.49 12.47
C ARG A 412 16.76 18.80 13.53
N ARG A 413 17.52 19.60 14.31
CA ARG A 413 18.23 19.19 15.53
C ARG A 413 17.33 18.49 16.57
N ASP A 414 16.01 18.70 16.49
CA ASP A 414 15.04 18.24 17.49
C ASP A 414 14.23 17.00 17.08
N ARG A 415 14.54 16.34 15.96
CA ARG A 415 13.86 15.09 15.58
C ARG A 415 14.77 13.88 15.79
N PRO A 416 14.21 12.75 16.27
CA PRO A 416 14.98 11.52 16.45
C PRO A 416 15.68 11.17 15.14
N VAL A 417 16.86 10.56 15.26
CA VAL A 417 17.56 9.83 14.18
C VAL A 417 16.49 9.23 13.29
N ARG A 418 16.61 9.40 11.96
CA ARG A 418 15.69 8.94 10.90
C ARG A 418 15.39 7.44 11.00
N GLY A 419 14.76 7.04 12.09
CA GLY A 419 14.46 5.68 12.46
C GLY A 419 13.50 5.13 11.45
N ARG A 420 13.57 3.79 11.24
CA ARG A 420 12.84 2.99 10.24
C ARG A 420 11.66 3.73 9.60
N MET A 421 11.98 4.60 8.64
CA MET A 421 10.98 5.26 7.84
C MET A 421 10.44 4.25 6.82
N GLY A 422 9.23 4.48 6.30
CA GLY A 422 8.58 3.49 5.44
C GLY A 422 9.39 3.14 4.18
N ASP A 423 10.26 4.02 3.68
CA ASP A 423 11.19 3.78 2.57
C ASP A 423 12.34 2.83 2.94
N ILE A 424 13.02 3.09 4.06
CA ILE A 424 14.11 2.23 4.57
C ILE A 424 13.56 0.87 5.02
N GLU A 425 12.42 0.85 5.72
CA GLU A 425 11.74 -0.38 6.10
C GLU A 425 11.37 -1.20 4.86
N LEU A 426 10.83 -0.53 3.82
CA LEU A 426 10.50 -1.19 2.55
C LEU A 426 11.74 -1.74 1.85
N LEU A 427 12.87 -1.02 1.83
CA LEU A 427 14.12 -1.51 1.25
C LEU A 427 14.61 -2.80 1.90
N PHE A 428 14.66 -2.82 3.23
CA PHE A 428 15.08 -4.02 3.96
C PHE A 428 14.07 -5.16 3.81
N LEU A 429 12.77 -4.85 3.75
CA LEU A 429 11.75 -5.84 3.41
C LEU A 429 11.97 -6.41 2.00
N LEU A 430 12.24 -5.58 0.98
CA LEU A 430 12.51 -6.06 -0.38
C LEU A 430 13.70 -7.01 -0.42
N ALA A 431 14.77 -6.71 0.31
CA ALA A 431 15.98 -7.55 0.36
C ALA A 431 15.68 -8.99 0.82
N THR A 432 14.76 -9.16 1.77
CA THR A 432 14.33 -10.51 2.22
C THR A 432 13.65 -11.34 1.13
N PHE A 433 13.19 -10.71 0.03
CA PHE A 433 12.60 -11.41 -1.12
C PHE A 433 13.58 -11.64 -2.27
N PHE A 434 14.82 -11.15 -2.20
CA PHE A 434 15.83 -11.38 -3.25
C PHE A 434 16.29 -12.84 -3.33
N ILE A 435 15.88 -13.65 -2.36
CA ILE A 435 16.07 -15.10 -2.37
C ILE A 435 15.14 -15.82 -3.36
N TYR A 436 14.16 -15.14 -3.95
CA TYR A 436 13.18 -15.74 -4.86
C TYR A 436 13.51 -15.51 -6.34
N HIS A 437 13.55 -16.59 -7.12
CA HIS A 437 13.95 -16.54 -8.53
C HIS A 437 13.11 -15.55 -9.37
N ARG A 438 11.79 -15.49 -9.16
CA ARG A 438 10.90 -14.55 -9.86
C ARG A 438 11.23 -13.08 -9.54
N VAL A 439 11.59 -12.81 -8.29
CA VAL A 439 11.99 -11.47 -7.84
C VAL A 439 13.32 -11.10 -8.49
N VAL A 440 14.33 -11.97 -8.42
CA VAL A 440 15.62 -11.76 -9.09
C VAL A 440 15.44 -11.52 -10.59
N ALA A 441 14.57 -12.27 -11.26
CA ALA A 441 14.28 -12.07 -12.68
C ALA A 441 13.63 -10.70 -12.96
N SER A 442 12.73 -10.23 -12.10
CA SER A 442 12.14 -8.89 -12.20
C SER A 442 13.19 -7.80 -11.99
N ILE A 443 14.07 -7.93 -10.98
CA ILE A 443 15.14 -6.98 -10.72
C ILE A 443 16.14 -6.94 -11.88
N PHE A 444 16.58 -8.11 -12.36
CA PHE A 444 17.52 -8.23 -13.46
C PHE A 444 17.06 -7.40 -14.68
N ARG A 445 15.78 -7.49 -15.08
CA ARG A 445 15.24 -6.70 -16.20
C ARG A 445 15.38 -5.19 -16.02
N HIS A 446 15.35 -4.71 -14.78
CA HIS A 446 15.43 -3.29 -14.46
C HIS A 446 16.84 -2.80 -14.14
N TRP A 447 17.66 -3.66 -13.55
CA TRP A 447 19.05 -3.37 -13.24
C TRP A 447 19.84 -2.96 -14.48
N PHE A 448 19.67 -3.68 -15.60
CA PHE A 448 20.32 -3.30 -16.87
C PHE A 448 19.87 -1.94 -17.39
N ARG A 449 18.61 -1.56 -17.16
CA ARG A 449 18.11 -0.24 -17.56
C ARG A 449 18.74 0.87 -16.73
N MET A 450 18.90 0.63 -15.43
CA MET A 450 19.53 1.57 -14.50
C MET A 450 21.00 1.78 -14.80
N ARG A 451 21.76 0.68 -15.01
CA ARG A 451 23.21 0.75 -15.28
C ARG A 451 23.55 1.45 -16.60
N ASN A 452 22.64 1.39 -17.57
CA ASN A 452 22.84 2.01 -18.88
C ASN A 452 22.40 3.48 -18.93
N ASP A 453 21.77 4.01 -17.87
CA ASP A 453 21.49 5.44 -17.78
C ASP A 453 22.79 6.15 -17.36
N PRO A 454 23.39 7.02 -18.19
CA PRO A 454 24.57 7.80 -17.84
C PRO A 454 24.19 8.87 -16.82
N THR A 455 23.76 8.46 -15.63
CA THR A 455 23.55 9.39 -14.53
C THR A 455 24.89 9.95 -14.14
N GLU A 456 25.08 11.25 -14.42
CA GLU A 456 26.11 12.09 -13.81
C GLU A 456 26.21 11.79 -12.31
N LYS A 457 27.41 11.88 -11.73
CA LYS A 457 27.63 11.70 -10.28
C LYS A 457 26.69 12.63 -9.51
N ARG A 458 25.51 12.14 -9.11
CA ARG A 458 24.54 12.93 -8.36
C ARG A 458 24.98 12.97 -6.90
N GLU A 459 24.92 14.15 -6.32
CA GLU A 459 25.17 14.35 -4.89
C GLU A 459 24.11 13.60 -4.08
N ILE A 460 24.55 12.64 -3.26
CA ILE A 460 23.69 11.95 -2.29
C ILE A 460 23.37 12.96 -1.19
N ARG A 461 22.12 13.40 -1.13
CA ARG A 461 21.65 14.35 -0.12
C ARG A 461 21.09 13.66 1.11
N ASP A 462 20.57 12.45 0.94
CA ASP A 462 19.99 11.66 2.01
C ASP A 462 20.83 10.42 2.36
N GLU A 463 21.87 10.63 3.17
CA GLU A 463 22.87 9.61 3.53
C GLU A 463 22.25 8.32 4.07
N GLY A 464 21.21 8.41 4.91
CA GLY A 464 20.58 7.22 5.50
C GLY A 464 19.86 6.35 4.47
N LEU A 465 19.21 6.96 3.48
CA LEU A 465 18.56 6.23 2.39
C LEU A 465 19.59 5.75 1.38
N GLY A 466 20.60 6.57 1.09
CA GLY A 466 21.72 6.21 0.23
C GLY A 466 22.44 4.96 0.75
N ALA A 467 22.82 4.93 2.03
CA ALA A 467 23.45 3.79 2.66
C ALA A 467 22.54 2.55 2.65
N ALA A 468 21.26 2.69 3.05
CA ALA A 468 20.33 1.57 3.01
C ALA A 468 20.15 1.01 1.59
N LEU A 469 20.03 1.89 0.60
CA LEU A 469 19.90 1.52 -0.80
C LEU A 469 21.16 0.81 -1.31
N GLU A 470 22.36 1.33 -1.03
CA GLU A 470 23.62 0.71 -1.42
C GLU A 470 23.75 -0.72 -0.87
N ILE A 471 23.40 -0.93 0.41
CA ILE A 471 23.44 -2.26 1.02
C ILE A 471 22.44 -3.20 0.32
N VAL A 472 21.22 -2.74 0.00
CA VAL A 472 20.22 -3.54 -0.73
C VAL A 472 20.64 -3.80 -2.19
N LEU A 473 21.22 -2.82 -2.88
CA LEU A 473 21.73 -3.00 -4.25
C LEU A 473 22.91 -3.99 -4.28
N THR A 474 23.77 -3.99 -3.26
CA THR A 474 24.84 -4.99 -3.11
C THR A 474 24.25 -6.39 -2.91
N SER A 475 23.23 -6.53 -2.06
CA SER A 475 22.49 -7.79 -1.90
C SER A 475 21.83 -8.25 -3.21
N THR A 476 21.36 -7.32 -4.04
CA THR A 476 20.82 -7.60 -5.37
C THR A 476 21.87 -8.18 -6.31
N ILE A 477 23.08 -7.61 -6.32
CA ILE A 477 24.19 -8.11 -7.13
C ILE A 477 24.50 -9.55 -6.71
N ASN A 478 24.63 -9.80 -5.41
CA ASN A 478 24.85 -11.16 -4.89
C ASN A 478 23.73 -12.12 -5.33
N ALA A 479 22.46 -11.70 -5.28
CA ALA A 479 21.34 -12.52 -5.76
C ALA A 479 21.42 -12.86 -7.26
N MET A 480 21.83 -11.88 -8.09
CA MET A 480 22.05 -12.09 -9.52
C MET A 480 23.27 -12.98 -9.77
N ASP A 481 24.30 -12.85 -8.96
CA ASP A 481 25.50 -13.69 -9.01
C ASP A 481 25.14 -15.12 -8.63
N TYR A 482 24.38 -15.38 -7.56
CA TYR A 482 23.92 -16.75 -7.25
C TYR A 482 23.05 -17.37 -8.34
N ARG A 483 22.35 -16.54 -9.11
CA ARG A 483 21.64 -16.99 -10.31
C ARG A 483 22.57 -17.32 -11.48
N SER A 484 23.77 -16.74 -11.53
CA SER A 484 24.70 -16.84 -12.66
C SER A 484 25.99 -17.62 -12.39
N VAL A 485 26.32 -17.92 -11.14
CA VAL A 485 27.54 -18.64 -10.75
C VAL A 485 27.40 -20.13 -11.07
N GLU A 486 28.36 -20.69 -11.81
CA GLU A 486 28.59 -22.14 -11.88
C GLU A 486 29.18 -22.63 -10.55
N PRO A 487 28.74 -23.78 -9.99
CA PRO A 487 27.98 -24.86 -10.61
C PRO A 487 26.44 -24.73 -10.49
N ILE A 488 25.90 -23.59 -10.04
CA ILE A 488 24.46 -23.41 -9.80
C ILE A 488 23.69 -23.18 -11.11
N ASN A 489 24.31 -22.51 -12.09
CA ASN A 489 23.81 -22.36 -13.47
C ASN A 489 23.60 -23.69 -14.21
N PHE A 490 24.22 -24.76 -13.70
CA PHE A 490 24.10 -26.10 -14.23
C PHE A 490 22.66 -26.59 -14.20
N TYR A 491 21.89 -26.28 -13.16
CA TYR A 491 20.57 -26.89 -12.94
C TYR A 491 19.42 -26.20 -13.69
N GLU A 492 19.54 -24.91 -14.02
CA GLU A 492 18.54 -24.20 -14.82
C GLU A 492 18.68 -24.45 -16.33
N TYR A 493 19.89 -24.76 -16.80
CA TYR A 493 20.19 -24.83 -18.23
C TYR A 493 20.66 -26.20 -18.71
N ARG A 494 21.13 -27.10 -17.83
CA ARG A 494 21.56 -28.45 -18.20
C ARG A 494 20.45 -29.47 -17.97
N CYS A 495 20.38 -30.44 -18.88
CA CYS A 495 19.55 -31.61 -18.69
C CYS A 495 20.11 -32.45 -17.53
N SER A 496 19.30 -32.76 -16.52
CA SER A 496 19.66 -33.68 -15.43
C SER A 496 19.61 -35.17 -15.84
N GLY A 497 19.54 -35.46 -17.14
CA GLY A 497 19.60 -36.81 -17.68
C GLY A 497 21.06 -37.30 -17.73
N PRO A 498 21.40 -38.42 -17.08
CA PRO A 498 22.75 -39.00 -17.13
C PRO A 498 23.20 -39.22 -18.58
N GLY A 499 24.44 -38.81 -18.90
CA GLY A 499 25.03 -38.96 -20.24
C GLY A 499 24.35 -38.15 -21.36
N CYS A 500 23.50 -37.17 -21.04
CA CYS A 500 22.81 -36.40 -22.09
C CYS A 500 23.81 -35.52 -22.87
N PRO A 501 23.91 -35.60 -24.21
CA PRO A 501 24.80 -34.73 -24.99
C PRO A 501 24.26 -33.30 -25.13
N MET A 502 22.95 -33.09 -24.91
CA MET A 502 22.31 -31.77 -24.87
C MET A 502 22.59 -31.02 -23.57
N CYS A 503 23.73 -31.28 -22.95
CA CYS A 503 24.22 -30.58 -21.77
C CYS A 503 24.83 -29.22 -22.09
N THR A 504 24.87 -28.83 -23.37
CA THR A 504 25.29 -27.49 -23.76
C THR A 504 24.21 -26.46 -23.40
N PRO A 505 24.58 -25.24 -22.98
CA PRO A 505 23.64 -24.18 -22.61
C PRO A 505 22.79 -23.65 -23.78
N LYS A 506 22.89 -24.25 -24.98
CA LYS A 506 22.09 -23.87 -26.14
C LYS A 506 20.63 -24.26 -25.93
N PHE A 507 19.78 -23.23 -25.94
CA PHE A 507 18.37 -23.25 -25.61
C PHE A 507 17.59 -24.38 -26.33
N VAL A 508 17.12 -25.38 -25.60
CA VAL A 508 16.03 -26.26 -26.07
C VAL A 508 14.71 -25.54 -25.79
N SER A 509 13.91 -25.30 -26.83
CA SER A 509 12.66 -24.52 -26.76
C SER A 509 11.57 -25.13 -25.87
N LYS A 510 11.71 -26.41 -25.47
CA LYS A 510 10.77 -27.12 -24.58
C LYS A 510 11.54 -27.84 -23.47
N LYS A 511 11.72 -27.17 -22.33
CA LYS A 511 12.25 -27.78 -21.10
C LYS A 511 11.11 -28.44 -20.32
N ARG A 512 11.33 -29.67 -19.85
CA ARG A 512 10.44 -30.35 -18.87
C ARG A 512 11.04 -30.21 -17.49
N ARG A 513 10.23 -29.94 -16.47
CA ARG A 513 10.65 -29.97 -15.07
C ARG A 513 10.10 -31.20 -14.38
N CYS A 514 10.85 -31.76 -13.44
CA CYS A 514 10.30 -32.78 -12.55
C CYS A 514 9.12 -32.18 -11.78
N SER A 515 7.92 -32.76 -11.90
CA SER A 515 6.71 -32.27 -11.21
C SER A 515 6.80 -32.41 -9.68
N GLY A 516 7.70 -33.25 -9.17
CA GLY A 516 7.95 -33.43 -7.74
C GLY A 516 8.79 -32.30 -7.15
N CYS A 517 10.08 -32.24 -7.49
CA CYS A 517 11.02 -31.28 -6.91
C CYS A 517 10.99 -29.90 -7.58
N LEU A 518 10.56 -29.79 -8.84
CA LEU A 518 10.64 -28.58 -9.68
C LEU A 518 12.06 -28.04 -9.95
N VAL A 519 13.09 -28.64 -9.34
CA VAL A 519 14.50 -28.27 -9.50
C VAL A 519 15.10 -28.91 -10.75
N SER A 520 14.97 -30.23 -10.92
CA SER A 520 15.58 -30.94 -12.05
C SER A 520 14.87 -30.66 -13.37
N ILE A 521 15.65 -30.39 -14.40
CA ILE A 521 15.19 -30.02 -15.74
C ILE A 521 15.66 -31.06 -16.75
N TYR A 522 14.82 -31.36 -17.73
CA TYR A 522 15.09 -32.35 -18.76
C TYR A 522 14.77 -31.80 -20.15
N CYS A 523 15.60 -32.13 -21.13
CA CYS A 523 15.34 -31.82 -22.54
C CYS A 523 14.30 -32.76 -23.17
N SER A 524 14.06 -33.92 -22.58
CA SER A 524 13.16 -34.95 -23.11
C SER A 524 12.57 -35.82 -21.99
N GLU A 525 11.50 -36.55 -22.32
CA GLU A 525 10.94 -37.57 -21.43
C GLU A 525 11.91 -38.72 -21.16
N LYS A 526 12.69 -39.11 -22.17
CA LYS A 526 13.70 -40.17 -22.07
C LYS A 526 14.71 -39.81 -20.98
N CYS A 527 15.27 -38.61 -21.01
CA CYS A 527 16.21 -38.12 -20.00
C CYS A 527 15.60 -38.10 -18.59
N GLN A 528 14.33 -37.69 -18.47
CA GLN A 528 13.63 -37.70 -17.19
C GLN A 528 13.48 -39.12 -16.64
N ARG A 529 13.04 -40.08 -17.46
CA ARG A 529 12.88 -41.49 -17.05
C ARG A 529 14.23 -42.13 -16.71
N THR A 530 15.29 -41.84 -17.47
CA THR A 530 16.64 -42.32 -17.17
C THR A 530 17.14 -41.77 -15.84
N ALA A 531 17.06 -40.45 -15.62
CA ALA A 531 17.43 -39.84 -14.35
C ALA A 531 16.63 -40.42 -13.17
N TRP A 532 15.33 -40.65 -13.36
CA TRP A 532 14.46 -41.25 -12.35
C TRP A 532 14.96 -42.61 -11.86
N ARG A 533 15.41 -43.47 -12.80
CA ARG A 533 16.01 -44.79 -12.50
C ARG A 533 17.39 -44.66 -11.87
N ASN A 534 18.18 -43.68 -12.30
CA ASN A 534 19.55 -43.44 -11.86
C ASN A 534 19.62 -42.51 -10.63
N GLY A 535 18.78 -42.77 -9.62
CA GLY A 535 18.87 -42.11 -8.32
C GLY A 535 18.07 -40.81 -8.14
N HIS A 536 17.53 -40.19 -9.20
CA HIS A 536 16.73 -38.97 -9.03
C HIS A 536 15.49 -39.21 -8.16
N ARG A 537 14.95 -40.44 -8.07
CA ARG A 537 13.84 -40.74 -7.15
C ARG A 537 14.19 -40.40 -5.70
N LYS A 538 15.37 -40.81 -5.21
CA LYS A 538 15.85 -40.53 -3.85
C LYS A 538 16.06 -39.03 -3.66
N TRP A 539 16.79 -38.38 -4.56
CA TRP A 539 17.09 -36.94 -4.43
C TRP A 539 15.87 -36.04 -4.64
N CYS A 540 14.90 -36.45 -5.47
CA CYS A 540 13.61 -35.77 -5.59
C CYS A 540 12.87 -35.78 -4.25
N GLN A 541 12.94 -36.88 -3.49
CA GLN A 541 12.40 -36.94 -2.14
C GLN A 541 13.15 -35.98 -1.22
N VAL A 542 14.49 -36.02 -1.17
CA VAL A 542 15.30 -35.07 -0.37
C VAL A 542 14.94 -33.60 -0.68
N LEU A 543 14.91 -33.22 -1.95
CA LEU A 543 14.56 -31.85 -2.39
C LEU A 543 13.11 -31.47 -2.06
N ARG A 544 12.18 -32.43 -2.08
CA ARG A 544 10.79 -32.19 -1.64
C ARG A 544 10.72 -32.01 -0.12
N CYS A 545 11.38 -32.87 0.64
CA CYS A 545 11.42 -32.81 2.10
C CYS A 545 12.14 -31.56 2.59
N THR A 546 13.08 -31.02 1.79
CA THR A 546 13.75 -29.73 2.05
C THR A 546 12.76 -28.59 2.29
N VAL A 547 11.69 -28.56 1.50
CA VAL A 547 10.64 -27.53 1.60
C VAL A 547 9.44 -27.99 2.44
N GLY A 548 9.29 -29.30 2.61
CA GLY A 548 8.17 -29.91 3.28
C GLY A 548 6.88 -29.90 2.45
N PRO A 549 5.79 -30.46 2.99
CA PRO A 549 4.51 -30.58 2.29
C PRO A 549 3.85 -29.22 2.02
N TRP A 550 4.15 -28.21 2.84
CA TRP A 550 3.58 -26.85 2.77
C TRP A 550 4.34 -25.92 1.83
N GLY A 551 5.48 -26.37 1.30
CA GLY A 551 6.34 -25.58 0.44
C GLY A 551 5.68 -25.14 -0.86
N SER A 552 5.60 -23.82 -1.09
CA SER A 552 5.08 -23.27 -2.34
C SER A 552 5.96 -23.61 -3.55
N SER A 553 5.38 -23.56 -4.75
CA SER A 553 6.13 -23.70 -5.99
C SER A 553 7.22 -22.64 -6.12
N ASP A 554 7.00 -21.43 -5.60
CA ASP A 554 7.99 -20.35 -5.66
C ASP A 554 9.21 -20.64 -4.79
N ILE A 555 9.05 -21.22 -3.60
CA ILE A 555 10.19 -21.63 -2.77
C ILE A 555 10.98 -22.75 -3.47
N ARG A 556 10.28 -23.78 -4.00
CA ARG A 556 10.93 -24.89 -4.72
C ARG A 556 11.73 -24.41 -5.93
N ASN A 557 11.15 -23.51 -6.72
CA ASN A 557 11.81 -22.90 -7.87
C ASN A 557 12.98 -21.97 -7.47
N SER A 558 13.12 -21.63 -6.19
CA SER A 558 14.12 -20.68 -5.68
C SER A 558 15.18 -21.32 -4.81
N LEU A 559 15.18 -22.66 -4.62
CA LEU A 559 16.12 -23.36 -3.74
C LEU A 559 17.59 -23.02 -4.04
N GLN A 560 17.94 -22.83 -5.31
CA GLN A 560 19.30 -22.48 -5.73
C GLN A 560 19.72 -21.10 -5.25
N VAL A 561 18.86 -20.10 -5.40
CA VAL A 561 19.14 -18.74 -4.95
C VAL A 561 19.21 -18.72 -3.42
N ILE A 562 18.28 -19.40 -2.74
CA ILE A 562 18.28 -19.54 -1.28
C ILE A 562 19.58 -20.20 -0.79
N ALA A 563 20.04 -21.27 -1.46
CA ALA A 563 21.28 -21.96 -1.14
C ALA A 563 22.52 -21.06 -1.31
N GLY A 564 22.55 -20.20 -2.33
CA GLY A 564 23.63 -19.22 -2.53
C GLY A 564 23.71 -18.24 -1.36
N PHE A 565 22.57 -17.66 -0.97
CA PHE A 565 22.48 -16.80 0.22
C PHE A 565 22.90 -17.53 1.50
N GLU A 566 22.36 -18.73 1.75
CA GLU A 566 22.74 -19.56 2.91
C GLU A 566 24.25 -19.77 2.97
N THR A 567 24.86 -20.20 1.85
CA THR A 567 26.29 -20.50 1.79
C THR A 567 27.14 -19.28 2.08
N THR A 568 26.82 -18.12 1.50
CA THR A 568 27.58 -16.88 1.75
C THR A 568 27.42 -16.37 3.18
N GLN A 569 26.25 -16.50 3.78
CA GLN A 569 26.06 -16.13 5.19
C GLN A 569 26.89 -17.02 6.12
N ILE A 570 26.88 -18.34 5.91
CA ILE A 570 27.64 -19.28 6.74
C ILE A 570 29.14 -19.09 6.54
N SER A 571 29.61 -18.98 5.30
CA SER A 571 31.04 -18.87 5.01
C SER A 571 31.63 -17.51 5.42
N GLY A 572 30.89 -16.42 5.21
CA GLY A 572 31.31 -15.07 5.59
C GLY A 572 31.41 -14.85 7.10
N LEU A 573 30.72 -15.67 7.89
CA LEU A 573 30.61 -15.55 9.35
C LEU A 573 31.04 -16.82 10.09
N ALA A 574 31.93 -17.63 9.52
CA ALA A 574 32.32 -18.94 10.06
C ALA A 574 32.78 -18.87 11.54
N LYS A 575 33.58 -17.86 11.91
CA LYS A 575 34.04 -17.66 13.30
C LYS A 575 32.91 -17.35 14.28
N ASP A 576 31.94 -16.55 13.84
CA ASP A 576 30.77 -16.19 14.64
C ASP A 576 29.84 -17.40 14.80
N VAL A 577 29.70 -18.21 13.74
CA VAL A 577 28.97 -19.49 13.78
C VAL A 577 29.60 -20.43 14.82
N GLU A 578 30.92 -20.64 14.78
CA GLU A 578 31.60 -21.48 15.79
C GLU A 578 31.38 -20.98 17.22
N THR A 579 31.44 -19.65 17.41
CA THR A 579 31.21 -19.04 18.72
C THR A 579 29.79 -19.31 19.21
N ARG A 580 28.78 -19.08 18.37
CA ARG A 580 27.37 -19.37 18.68
C ARG A 580 27.09 -20.84 18.93
N VAL A 581 27.79 -21.75 18.24
CA VAL A 581 27.69 -23.19 18.48
C VAL A 581 28.20 -23.54 19.87
N ARG A 582 29.37 -23.02 20.27
CA ARG A 582 29.91 -23.26 21.63
C ARG A 582 28.98 -22.68 22.70
N GLU A 583 28.47 -21.47 22.51
CA GLU A 583 27.50 -20.85 23.41
C GLU A 583 26.21 -21.67 23.54
N ALA A 584 25.70 -22.19 22.41
CA ALA A 584 24.52 -23.04 22.40
C ALA A 584 24.76 -24.40 23.06
N GLN A 585 25.95 -25.01 22.90
CA GLN A 585 26.32 -26.24 23.60
C GLN A 585 26.37 -26.05 25.12
N GLN A 586 26.86 -24.89 25.58
CA GLN A 586 26.85 -24.53 26.99
C GLN A 586 25.42 -24.27 27.50
N LYS A 587 24.58 -23.60 26.70
CA LYS A 587 23.20 -23.28 27.04
C LYS A 587 22.27 -24.50 27.01
N PHE A 588 22.56 -25.47 26.13
CA PHE A 588 21.73 -26.65 25.87
C PHE A 588 22.55 -27.96 25.91
N PRO A 589 23.19 -28.30 27.04
CA PRO A 589 24.11 -29.43 27.12
C PRO A 589 23.46 -30.77 26.78
N ALA A 590 22.19 -30.96 27.18
CA ALA A 590 21.39 -32.16 26.90
C ALA A 590 21.06 -32.37 25.41
N PHE A 591 21.30 -31.35 24.57
CA PHE A 591 21.02 -31.36 23.14
C PHE A 591 22.25 -31.00 22.32
N SER A 592 23.46 -31.14 22.88
CA SER A 592 24.72 -30.78 22.22
C SER A 592 24.96 -31.55 20.91
N ASP A 593 24.45 -32.78 20.81
CA ASP A 593 24.44 -33.62 19.61
C ASP A 593 23.26 -33.33 18.66
N LYS A 594 22.33 -32.47 19.08
CA LYS A 594 21.06 -32.14 18.40
C LYS A 594 20.87 -30.65 18.14
N LEU A 595 21.98 -29.92 18.01
CA LEU A 595 21.96 -28.51 17.64
C LEU A 595 21.87 -28.34 16.12
N VAL A 596 21.16 -27.30 15.69
CA VAL A 596 20.99 -26.92 14.29
C VAL A 596 21.35 -25.44 14.15
N LEU A 597 22.06 -25.12 13.06
CA LEU A 597 22.30 -23.73 12.66
C LEU A 597 21.12 -23.20 11.86
N MET A 598 20.33 -22.28 12.42
CA MET A 598 19.24 -21.60 11.70
C MET A 598 19.75 -20.29 11.10
N VAL A 599 19.61 -20.13 9.79
CA VAL A 599 19.81 -18.88 9.06
C VAL A 599 18.43 -18.25 8.82
N ASP A 600 18.13 -17.15 9.50
CA ASP A 600 16.86 -16.44 9.37
C ASP A 600 16.95 -15.38 8.26
N LEU A 601 16.39 -15.71 7.10
CA LEU A 601 16.26 -14.83 5.93
C LEU A 601 14.94 -14.06 5.94
N THR A 602 14.15 -14.12 7.01
CA THR A 602 12.92 -13.32 7.18
C THR A 602 13.18 -11.89 7.63
N VAL A 603 14.43 -11.60 7.98
CA VAL A 603 14.92 -10.29 8.42
C VAL A 603 16.15 -9.89 7.61
N TYR A 604 16.43 -8.59 7.58
CA TYR A 604 17.61 -8.05 6.90
C TYR A 604 18.35 -7.07 7.83
N SER A 605 19.66 -7.21 8.05
CA SER A 605 20.55 -8.31 7.59
C SER A 605 20.09 -9.68 8.12
N PRO A 606 20.37 -10.80 7.41
CA PRO A 606 20.11 -12.14 7.93
C PRO A 606 20.66 -12.36 9.33
N GLU A 607 19.89 -13.04 10.16
CA GLU A 607 20.29 -13.40 11.53
C GLU A 607 20.61 -14.90 11.60
N MET A 608 21.50 -15.29 12.51
CA MET A 608 21.83 -16.70 12.70
C MET A 608 21.71 -17.10 14.16
N TYR A 609 21.17 -18.30 14.34
CA TYR A 609 20.86 -18.87 15.64
C TYR A 609 21.33 -20.31 15.69
N VAL A 610 21.74 -20.79 16.87
CA VAL A 610 22.00 -22.21 17.09
C VAL A 610 21.03 -22.71 18.15
N LEU A 611 20.15 -23.62 17.74
CA LEU A 611 19.02 -24.08 18.54
C LEU A 611 18.89 -25.60 18.47
N PRO A 612 18.38 -26.27 19.52
CA PRO A 612 17.98 -27.67 19.45
C PRO A 612 16.92 -27.92 18.35
N VAL A 613 17.00 -29.06 17.64
CA VAL A 613 16.05 -29.43 16.56
C VAL A 613 14.58 -29.29 17.00
N HIS A 614 14.25 -29.71 18.23
CA HIS A 614 12.87 -29.70 18.74
C HIS A 614 12.28 -28.29 18.95
N MET A 615 13.12 -27.25 18.91
CA MET A 615 12.68 -25.85 19.00
C MET A 615 12.34 -25.24 17.64
N LEU A 616 12.54 -25.98 16.54
CA LEU A 616 12.26 -25.49 15.19
C LEU A 616 10.77 -25.59 14.87
N GLU A 617 10.11 -24.44 14.81
CA GLU A 617 8.72 -24.36 14.34
C GLU A 617 8.60 -24.80 12.88
N GLN A 618 7.61 -25.64 12.58
CA GLN A 618 7.26 -26.06 11.22
C GLN A 618 8.38 -26.77 10.46
N PHE A 619 9.38 -27.32 11.17
CA PHE A 619 10.40 -28.15 10.54
C PHE A 619 9.75 -29.45 10.03
N PRO A 620 9.99 -29.87 8.77
CA PRO A 620 9.36 -31.05 8.18
C PRO A 620 9.80 -32.40 8.76
N GLY A 621 10.32 -32.44 10.00
CA GLY A 621 11.03 -33.56 10.63
C GLY A 621 10.26 -34.87 10.80
N GLU A 622 8.96 -34.89 10.53
CA GLU A 622 8.12 -36.11 10.60
C GLU A 622 8.20 -36.97 9.33
N ASP A 623 8.83 -36.49 8.24
CA ASP A 623 9.01 -37.29 7.03
C ASP A 623 9.90 -38.53 7.30
N PRO A 624 9.48 -39.76 6.93
CA PRO A 624 10.26 -40.97 7.15
C PRO A 624 11.66 -40.99 6.54
N ILE A 625 11.99 -40.07 5.62
CA ILE A 625 13.33 -39.95 5.05
C ILE A 625 14.35 -39.27 5.98
N TRP A 626 13.90 -38.54 7.01
CA TRP A 626 14.82 -37.77 7.86
C TRP A 626 15.91 -38.59 8.55
N PRO A 627 15.62 -39.79 9.10
CA PRO A 627 16.66 -40.66 9.64
C PRO A 627 17.75 -40.96 8.61
N GLU A 628 17.37 -41.29 7.37
CA GLU A 628 18.31 -41.58 6.28
C GLU A 628 19.14 -40.34 5.91
N ILE A 629 18.51 -39.17 5.79
CA ILE A 629 19.22 -37.91 5.51
C ILE A 629 20.20 -37.58 6.64
N ALA A 630 19.78 -37.75 7.90
CA ALA A 630 20.62 -37.46 9.06
C ALA A 630 21.79 -38.43 9.17
N ASP A 631 21.61 -39.71 8.85
CA ASP A 631 22.68 -40.70 8.77
C ASP A 631 23.67 -40.34 7.66
N GLU A 632 23.18 -39.97 6.48
CA GLU A 632 24.03 -39.59 5.35
C GLU A 632 24.86 -38.33 5.64
N ILE A 633 24.26 -37.32 6.29
CA ILE A 633 24.98 -36.11 6.72
C ILE A 633 26.07 -36.45 7.74
N ARG A 634 25.78 -37.33 8.71
CA ARG A 634 26.75 -37.78 9.72
C ARG A 634 27.90 -38.59 9.13
N ALA A 635 27.64 -39.34 8.07
CA ALA A 635 28.64 -40.17 7.41
C ALA A 635 29.65 -39.37 6.57
N ARG A 636 29.31 -38.15 6.14
CA ARG A 636 30.21 -37.30 5.34
C ARG A 636 31.31 -36.70 6.22
N SER A 637 32.58 -36.98 5.91
CA SER A 637 33.78 -36.49 6.62
C SER A 637 33.87 -34.95 6.68
N ASP A 638 33.21 -34.28 5.73
CA ASP A 638 33.22 -32.83 5.55
C ASP A 638 32.03 -32.16 6.27
N SER A 639 31.38 -32.89 7.18
CA SER A 639 30.30 -32.40 8.04
C SER A 639 30.69 -31.09 8.75
N PRO A 640 29.73 -30.19 9.00
CA PRO A 640 30.01 -28.82 9.41
C PRO A 640 30.94 -28.73 10.64
N PRO A 641 31.64 -27.59 10.83
CA PRO A 641 32.63 -27.43 11.89
C PRO A 641 32.07 -27.90 13.24
N LYS A 642 32.75 -28.91 13.79
CA LYS A 642 32.51 -29.63 15.06
C LYS A 642 31.47 -28.95 15.98
N GLY A 643 30.21 -29.35 15.91
CA GLY A 643 29.25 -29.05 16.99
C GLY A 643 27.77 -28.83 16.66
N TYR A 644 27.34 -28.91 15.40
CA TYR A 644 25.91 -28.91 15.03
C TYR A 644 25.62 -29.95 13.93
N MET A 645 24.37 -30.45 13.86
CA MET A 645 23.96 -31.55 12.98
C MET A 645 23.86 -31.12 11.51
N PHE A 646 23.11 -30.05 11.24
CA PHE A 646 22.85 -29.50 9.90
C PHE A 646 22.39 -28.05 10.03
N SER A 647 22.26 -27.35 8.89
CA SER A 647 21.65 -26.02 8.85
C SER A 647 20.18 -26.07 8.40
N VAL A 648 19.42 -25.07 8.82
CA VAL A 648 18.05 -24.80 8.34
C VAL A 648 17.95 -23.34 7.95
N VAL A 649 17.07 -23.05 7.02
CA VAL A 649 16.86 -21.69 6.50
C VAL A 649 15.43 -21.28 6.75
N LYS A 650 15.22 -20.19 7.50
CA LYS A 650 13.89 -19.62 7.71
C LYS A 650 13.63 -18.58 6.64
N VAL A 651 12.55 -18.76 5.88
CA VAL A 651 12.11 -17.84 4.82
C VAL A 651 10.67 -17.41 5.07
N HIS A 652 10.22 -16.32 4.45
CA HIS A 652 8.83 -15.90 4.52
C HIS A 652 8.27 -15.68 3.12
N LEU A 653 7.02 -16.09 2.93
CA LEU A 653 6.24 -15.88 1.73
C LEU A 653 4.97 -15.18 2.15
N GLY A 654 5.00 -13.85 2.10
CA GLY A 654 3.91 -13.05 2.61
C GLY A 654 3.71 -13.24 4.11
N LYS A 655 2.49 -13.56 4.55
CA LYS A 655 2.19 -13.75 5.98
C LYS A 655 2.73 -15.06 6.57
N SER A 656 3.13 -16.01 5.73
CA SER A 656 3.58 -17.34 6.15
C SER A 656 5.10 -17.41 6.24
N LYS A 657 5.60 -18.05 7.30
CA LYS A 657 7.03 -18.36 7.48
C LYS A 657 7.24 -19.85 7.24
N PHE A 658 8.40 -20.23 6.72
CA PHE A 658 8.76 -21.61 6.44
C PHE A 658 10.17 -21.88 6.96
N THR A 659 10.35 -23.03 7.61
CA THR A 659 11.66 -23.52 8.04
C THR A 659 12.07 -24.62 7.08
N LEU A 660 13.03 -24.31 6.21
CA LEU A 660 13.56 -25.22 5.21
C LEU A 660 14.74 -25.98 5.80
N PHE A 661 14.87 -27.26 5.50
CA PHE A 661 16.19 -27.89 5.63
C PHE A 661 17.16 -27.25 4.64
N SER A 662 18.44 -27.17 5.01
CA SER A 662 19.49 -26.50 4.24
C SER A 662 19.37 -26.73 2.73
N PRO A 663 18.93 -25.70 1.97
CA PRO A 663 18.86 -25.81 0.51
C PRO A 663 20.23 -26.10 -0.10
N SER A 664 21.31 -25.54 0.45
CA SER A 664 22.68 -25.83 -0.01
C SER A 664 23.04 -27.30 0.21
N THR A 665 22.79 -27.86 1.40
CA THR A 665 23.08 -29.26 1.69
C THR A 665 22.22 -30.19 0.84
N ALA A 666 20.92 -29.91 0.69
CA ALA A 666 20.02 -30.70 -0.14
C ALA A 666 20.44 -30.72 -1.62
N LEU A 667 20.84 -29.58 -2.18
CA LEU A 667 21.34 -29.50 -3.56
C LEU A 667 22.67 -30.24 -3.73
N ARG A 668 23.59 -30.10 -2.75
CA ARG A 668 24.86 -30.84 -2.74
C ARG A 668 24.66 -32.35 -2.71
N MET A 669 23.79 -32.83 -1.82
CA MET A 669 23.38 -34.23 -1.76
C MET A 669 22.81 -34.71 -3.11
N ALA A 670 21.92 -33.92 -3.71
CA ALA A 670 21.26 -34.28 -4.96
C ALA A 670 22.18 -34.36 -6.18
N PHE A 671 23.28 -33.61 -6.20
CA PHE A 671 24.03 -33.38 -7.44
C PHE A 671 25.55 -33.56 -7.34
N GLU A 672 26.22 -33.32 -6.21
CA GLU A 672 27.69 -33.45 -6.13
C GLU A 672 28.16 -34.90 -6.28
N GLY A 673 27.40 -35.86 -5.75
CA GLY A 673 27.74 -37.29 -5.86
C GLY A 673 27.65 -37.87 -7.27
N GLN A 674 27.10 -37.15 -8.25
CA GLN A 674 27.05 -37.59 -9.66
C GLN A 674 28.25 -37.12 -10.49
N TYR A 675 29.07 -36.19 -9.97
CA TYR A 675 30.16 -35.58 -10.75
C TYR A 675 31.56 -36.06 -10.36
N PHE A 676 31.73 -36.59 -9.14
CA PHE A 676 33.03 -37.07 -8.67
C PHE A 676 33.25 -38.58 -8.88
N SER A 677 32.22 -39.33 -9.27
CA SER A 677 32.36 -40.78 -9.52
C SER A 677 32.85 -41.13 -10.93
N ASP A 678 32.74 -40.19 -11.89
CA ASP A 678 33.09 -40.46 -13.29
C ASP A 678 34.59 -40.23 -13.61
N ASP A 679 35.36 -39.62 -12.70
CA ASP A 679 36.81 -39.40 -12.89
C ASP A 679 37.67 -40.61 -12.43
N GLU A 680 37.09 -41.62 -11.78
CA GLU A 680 37.84 -42.82 -11.32
C GLU A 680 37.60 -44.10 -12.14
N ALA A 681 36.73 -44.12 -13.17
CA ALA A 681 36.44 -45.38 -13.86
C ALA A 681 35.99 -45.30 -15.34
N TYR A 682 36.48 -44.35 -16.14
CA TYR A 682 36.47 -44.55 -17.60
C TYR A 682 37.89 -44.86 -18.09
N ASN A 683 38.27 -46.12 -17.98
CA ASN A 683 39.36 -46.71 -18.76
C ASN A 683 38.74 -47.19 -20.07
N PRO A 684 38.91 -46.49 -21.21
CA PRO A 684 38.54 -47.02 -22.50
C PRO A 684 39.63 -48.01 -22.92
N VAL A 685 39.64 -49.18 -22.31
CA VAL A 685 40.48 -50.28 -22.74
C VAL A 685 39.56 -51.49 -22.88
N ASP A 686 39.49 -51.98 -24.12
CA ASP A 686 38.86 -53.23 -24.56
C ASP A 686 37.34 -53.21 -24.81
N GLU A 687 36.94 -52.56 -25.90
CA GLU A 687 35.83 -53.07 -26.75
C GLU A 687 36.32 -53.14 -28.21
N ASP A 688 37.30 -54.02 -28.46
CA ASP A 688 37.48 -54.69 -29.76
C ASP A 688 36.85 -56.09 -29.64
N GLU A 689 35.52 -56.17 -29.57
CA GLU A 689 34.79 -57.43 -29.78
C GLU A 689 33.83 -57.29 -30.97
N ILE A 690 34.38 -57.65 -32.13
CA ILE A 690 33.79 -58.39 -33.24
C ILE A 690 32.27 -58.62 -33.11
N ASP A 691 31.49 -57.88 -33.90
CA ASP A 691 30.13 -58.29 -34.25
C ASP A 691 30.07 -58.59 -35.76
N ASP A 692 30.34 -59.85 -36.05
CA ASP A 692 30.21 -60.51 -37.33
C ASP A 692 28.77 -61.04 -37.46
N TRP A 693 27.86 -60.23 -38.02
CA TRP A 693 26.56 -60.71 -38.48
C TRP A 693 26.24 -60.19 -39.88
N LYS A 694 26.72 -60.94 -40.87
CA LYS A 694 26.17 -60.96 -42.22
C LYS A 694 24.99 -61.94 -42.30
N SER A 695 23.97 -61.46 -43.00
CA SER A 695 23.04 -62.19 -43.88
C SER A 695 22.03 -63.17 -43.27
N LEU A 696 20.75 -62.84 -43.49
CA LEU A 696 19.62 -63.64 -43.99
C LEU A 696 18.36 -62.82 -43.64
N GLY A 697 17.45 -62.41 -44.50
CA GLY A 697 17.20 -62.54 -45.94
C GLY A 697 15.89 -61.81 -46.22
N ASP A 698 15.70 -61.39 -47.48
CA ASP A 698 14.45 -60.82 -48.01
C ASP A 698 13.23 -61.75 -47.79
N GLN A 699 12.03 -61.17 -47.60
CA GLN A 699 10.83 -61.41 -48.43
C GLN A 699 9.56 -60.68 -47.95
N ASP A 700 9.16 -59.67 -48.73
CA ASP A 700 7.84 -59.23 -49.21
C ASP A 700 6.60 -59.13 -48.29
N LEU A 701 6.16 -57.89 -47.99
CA LEU A 701 4.96 -57.21 -48.56
C LEU A 701 4.80 -55.77 -48.04
#